data_AF-A0AA39D5Z1-F1
#
_entry.id   AF-A0AA39D5Z1-F1
#
_cell.length_a   1.000
_cell.length_b   1.000
_cell.length_c   1.000
_cell.angle_alpha   90.00
_cell.angle_beta   90.00
_cell.angle_gamma   90.00
#
_symmetry.space_group_name_H-M   'P 1'
#
loop_
_entity.id
_entity.type
_entity.pdbx_description
1 polymer ?
#
loop_
_entity_poly.entity_id
_entity_poly.type
_entity_poly.pdbx_seq_one_letter_code
_entity_poly.pdbx_strand_id
1 'polypeptide(L)'
;MEAQEEEGKNDHVLRKLQESVDSNPDDASLHFNLGVFLWEKEEQEEEEEQEWKEKAAEHFVRSAKLNPQNGDAFRYLGHYYARVSVDTQRAFKCYQRSVTLNPNDSDSGEALCDLLDQGGKETLEIGVCREASEKSPRAFWAFRRLGYLKLHQNKWSEAVQSLQHAIRGYPSCADLWEALGLAYQRLGMFTAAIKSYGRVIELEDSRIFALVESGNIFLMLGSFRKGIEQFRQALEISPKSVSAHYGLASGLLSLSKECTNLGAFRWGTSLLEEASKVAKSTTCLAGNVSCIWKLHGDIQLAYAKCLPWLEENWNLEIDEEAFSNSILNWKRSCCLSAISANYSYQRALHLAPWQANIYTDIAISSDLICSLKEDDKHNPNSWQLPEKMSLGGLLLEGDNNEFWVTLGFVSDHNALKQHACIRGLQLDVSLAVAWACLGKLYRKEGEKQLARQAFDSARSIDPSLALPWAGMSADTHARDPTTDEAYESCLRAVQILPVAEFQIGLAKLALLSGHLSSSQVFGAIQQAVQHAPYYPESHNLNGLVCEARCDYQSAVASYRLARCAINTFSGSILKSHLRDISFNIARSLSKAGNALDAVQECEDLKKEGLLDAQGLQIYAISLWQIGENDIALSVARDLAASVSAMEQASRAASVSFICKFLYKISGQESAIISILKMPKELFQNSKISFVVSAIHALDESNKLESVVSSSRCFLASNEEIARMHCLVALGKLVKQGSEHCLGFENGVHHLRKALHMFPNSVLIRNLLGYLLLSSQEGEDAHSASRCCIVDPSHSPNKEGSKSVFEILGAGAVACFASSMSNKKFSFPTCRYPCMSGLGAIQQLQKYHNLFLLCL
;
A
#
# COMPACT_ATOMS: atom_id res chain seq x y z
N MET A 1 37.54 39.78 52.81
CA MET A 1 37.96 39.09 54.05
C MET A 1 38.31 37.63 53.75
N GLU A 2 37.49 36.85 53.03
CA GLU A 2 37.86 35.47 52.63
C GLU A 2 39.14 35.40 51.77
N ALA A 3 39.35 36.32 50.81
CA ALA A 3 40.57 36.37 50.00
C ALA A 3 41.86 36.66 50.81
N GLN A 4 41.78 37.50 51.86
CA GLN A 4 42.93 37.80 52.74
C GLN A 4 43.24 36.65 53.70
N GLU A 5 42.24 35.85 54.07
CA GLU A 5 42.45 34.62 54.85
C GLU A 5 43.04 33.48 54.01
N GLU A 6 42.73 33.41 52.71
CA GLU A 6 43.36 32.47 51.77
C GLU A 6 44.81 32.84 51.46
N GLU A 7 45.11 34.12 51.20
CA GLU A 7 46.49 34.61 51.02
C GLU A 7 47.38 34.31 52.23
N GLY A 8 46.90 34.57 53.45
CA GLY A 8 47.65 34.29 54.68
C GLY A 8 47.88 32.79 54.96
N LYS A 9 46.97 31.92 54.50
CA LYS A 9 47.14 30.46 54.57
C LYS A 9 48.16 29.97 53.54
N ASN A 10 48.11 30.50 52.32
CA ASN A 10 49.03 30.16 51.23
C ASN A 10 50.48 30.54 51.57
N ASP A 11 50.71 31.73 52.12
CA ASP A 11 52.05 32.16 52.54
C ASP A 11 52.65 31.30 53.66
N HIS A 12 51.82 30.84 54.59
CA HIS A 12 52.25 29.94 55.65
C HIS A 12 52.56 28.52 55.12
N VAL A 13 51.82 28.03 54.13
CA VAL A 13 52.11 26.75 53.45
C VAL A 13 53.41 26.86 52.64
N LEU A 14 53.62 27.97 51.94
CA LEU A 14 54.85 28.24 51.20
C LEU A 14 56.09 28.21 52.10
N ARG A 15 56.05 28.92 53.24
CA ARG A 15 57.16 28.93 54.21
C ARG A 15 57.45 27.55 54.75
N LYS A 16 56.42 26.77 55.09
CA LYS A 16 56.59 25.39 55.56
C LYS A 16 57.21 24.47 54.50
N LEU A 17 56.80 24.60 53.24
CA LEU A 17 57.37 23.82 52.14
C LEU A 17 58.82 24.23 51.85
N GLN A 18 59.13 25.52 51.92
CA GLN A 18 60.50 26.03 51.80
C GLN A 18 61.39 25.55 52.96
N GLU A 19 60.95 25.68 54.21
CA GLU A 19 61.66 25.15 55.38
C GLU A 19 61.88 23.62 55.29
N SER A 20 60.89 22.90 54.77
CA SER A 20 60.99 21.45 54.56
C SER A 20 62.03 21.11 53.49
N VAL A 21 62.05 21.84 52.37
CA VAL A 21 63.05 21.70 51.31
C VAL A 21 64.45 22.06 51.83
N ASP A 22 64.57 23.13 52.62
CA ASP A 22 65.85 23.56 53.21
C ASP A 22 66.38 22.55 54.23
N SER A 23 65.49 21.88 54.96
CA SER A 23 65.85 20.83 55.92
C SER A 23 66.35 19.54 55.24
N ASN A 24 65.81 19.19 54.07
CA ASN A 24 66.13 17.98 53.31
C ASN A 24 66.23 18.28 51.80
N PRO A 25 67.35 18.86 51.32
CA PRO A 25 67.49 19.36 49.95
C PRO A 25 67.67 18.27 48.87
N ASP A 26 67.81 17.01 49.29
CA ASP A 26 67.96 15.85 48.41
C ASP A 26 66.63 15.08 48.19
N ASP A 27 65.54 15.51 48.83
CA ASP A 27 64.23 14.87 48.67
C ASP A 27 63.49 15.40 47.42
N ALA A 28 63.35 14.54 46.42
CA ALA A 28 62.66 14.86 45.17
C ALA A 28 61.17 15.19 45.36
N SER A 29 60.52 14.63 46.38
CA SER A 29 59.09 14.81 46.63
C SER A 29 58.77 16.19 47.20
N LEU A 30 59.65 16.72 48.07
CA LEU A 30 59.52 18.07 48.63
C LEU A 30 59.73 19.14 47.57
N HIS A 31 60.73 18.97 46.70
CA HIS A 31 60.92 19.84 45.54
C HIS A 31 59.76 19.78 44.56
N PHE A 32 59.16 18.62 44.33
CA PHE A 32 57.98 18.48 43.48
C PHE A 32 56.77 19.21 44.09
N ASN A 33 56.46 18.98 45.37
CA ASN A 33 55.32 19.60 46.04
C ASN A 33 55.45 21.12 46.12
N LEU A 34 56.66 21.64 46.38
CA LEU A 34 56.93 23.08 46.32
C LEU A 34 56.75 23.63 44.90
N GLY A 35 57.23 22.91 43.88
CA GLY A 35 57.02 23.28 42.48
C GLY A 35 55.55 23.33 42.07
N VAL A 36 54.73 22.34 42.48
CA VAL A 36 53.28 22.32 42.22
C VAL A 36 52.59 23.49 42.90
N PHE A 37 52.91 23.75 44.17
CA PHE A 37 52.34 24.89 44.90
C PHE A 37 52.66 26.23 44.23
N LEU A 38 53.90 26.42 43.77
CA LEU A 38 54.30 27.61 43.02
C LEU A 38 53.65 27.71 41.64
N TRP A 39 53.37 26.57 41.00
CA TRP A 39 52.72 26.51 39.69
C TRP A 39 51.21 26.83 39.76
N GLU A 40 50.54 26.43 40.84
CA GLU A 40 49.11 26.65 41.08
C GLU A 40 48.80 28.03 41.68
N LYS A 41 49.82 28.80 42.07
CA LYS A 41 49.64 30.15 42.60
C LYS A 41 49.24 31.11 41.48
N GLU A 42 47.94 31.45 41.40
CA GLU A 42 47.41 32.48 40.51
C GLU A 42 47.50 33.86 41.17
N GLU A 43 48.20 34.80 40.56
CA GLU A 43 48.30 36.21 40.98
C GLU A 43 47.67 37.14 39.93
N GLN A 44 47.25 38.34 40.37
CA GLN A 44 46.52 39.28 39.50
C GLN A 44 47.41 39.97 38.46
N GLU A 45 48.74 39.94 38.64
CA GLU A 45 49.73 40.56 37.74
C GLU A 45 50.46 39.50 36.91
N GLU A 46 50.39 39.62 35.58
CA GLU A 46 50.97 38.65 34.64
C GLU A 46 52.50 38.53 34.74
N GLU A 47 53.19 39.60 35.16
CA GLU A 47 54.65 39.62 35.31
C GLU A 47 55.13 38.81 36.53
N GLU A 48 54.42 38.92 37.66
CA GLU A 48 54.72 38.13 38.87
C GLU A 48 54.41 36.65 38.65
N GLU A 49 53.32 36.34 37.95
CA GLU A 49 52.93 34.97 37.60
C GLU A 49 54.00 34.23 36.77
N GLN A 50 54.67 34.93 35.85
CA GLN A 50 55.78 34.35 35.08
C GLN A 50 56.98 34.02 35.97
N GLU A 51 57.35 34.90 36.90
CA GLU A 51 58.47 34.69 37.82
C GLU A 51 58.22 33.48 38.74
N TRP A 52 56.99 33.31 39.24
CA TRP A 52 56.62 32.13 40.04
C TRP A 52 56.68 30.84 39.22
N LYS A 53 56.23 30.86 37.96
CA LYS A 53 56.31 29.70 37.07
C LYS A 53 57.75 29.35 36.68
N GLU A 54 58.65 30.32 36.58
CA GLU A 54 60.09 30.09 36.42
C GLU A 54 60.71 29.43 37.65
N LYS A 55 60.42 29.94 38.86
CA LYS A 55 60.84 29.32 40.13
C LYS A 55 60.28 27.90 40.28
N ALA A 56 59.02 27.68 39.90
CA ALA A 56 58.41 26.35 39.85
C ALA A 56 59.17 25.41 38.92
N ALA A 57 59.54 25.88 37.72
CA ALA A 57 60.32 25.10 36.76
C ALA A 57 61.70 24.69 37.31
N GLU A 58 62.41 25.57 38.03
CA GLU A 58 63.67 25.21 38.68
C GLU A 58 63.50 24.06 39.69
N HIS A 59 62.45 24.13 40.51
CA HIS A 59 62.12 23.07 41.45
C HIS A 59 61.70 21.77 40.75
N PHE A 60 60.97 21.82 39.63
CA PHE A 60 60.67 20.65 38.82
C PHE A 60 61.92 20.04 38.16
N VAL A 61 62.86 20.85 37.65
CA VAL A 61 64.14 20.36 37.13
C VAL A 61 64.95 19.66 38.22
N ARG A 62 64.98 20.24 39.42
CA ARG A 62 65.68 19.65 40.57
C ARG A 62 65.02 18.34 41.01
N SER A 63 63.69 18.29 41.06
CA SER A 63 62.92 17.08 41.32
C SER A 63 63.19 15.98 40.28
N ALA A 64 63.20 16.32 38.99
CA ALA A 64 63.47 15.38 37.90
C ALA A 64 64.92 14.84 37.91
N LYS A 65 65.90 15.64 38.38
CA LYS A 65 67.29 15.20 38.57
C LYS A 65 67.43 14.22 39.73
N LEU A 66 66.76 14.51 40.85
CA LEU A 66 66.81 13.68 42.06
C LEU A 66 66.01 12.37 41.90
N ASN A 67 64.89 12.41 41.17
CA ASN A 67 64.11 11.22 40.83
C ASN A 67 63.74 11.18 39.33
N PRO A 68 64.56 10.52 38.49
CA PRO A 68 64.29 10.37 37.06
C PRO A 68 63.09 9.48 36.69
N GLN A 69 62.45 8.84 37.68
CA GLN A 69 61.23 8.01 37.50
C GLN A 69 59.95 8.81 37.79
N ASN A 70 60.05 10.05 38.26
CA ASN A 70 58.88 10.89 38.52
C ASN A 70 58.33 11.45 37.20
N GLY A 71 57.31 10.80 36.63
CA GLY A 71 56.63 11.25 35.41
C GLY A 71 56.00 12.64 35.54
N ASP A 72 55.42 12.94 36.70
CA ASP A 72 54.69 14.19 36.92
C ASP A 72 55.61 15.42 36.88
N ALA A 73 56.86 15.30 37.36
CA ALA A 73 57.85 16.37 37.24
C ALA A 73 58.15 16.70 35.77
N PHE A 74 58.24 15.69 34.89
CA PHE A 74 58.41 15.91 33.45
C PHE A 74 57.17 16.49 32.78
N ARG A 75 55.96 16.16 33.26
CA ARG A 75 54.70 16.77 32.80
C ARG A 75 54.70 18.28 33.03
N TYR A 76 54.95 18.74 34.26
CA TYR A 76 54.96 20.18 34.56
C TYR A 76 56.10 20.93 33.84
N LEU A 77 57.29 20.31 33.70
CA LEU A 77 58.34 20.87 32.85
C LEU A 77 57.89 21.01 31.39
N GLY A 78 57.15 20.02 30.87
CA GLY A 78 56.53 20.09 29.55
C GLY A 78 55.57 21.28 29.42
N HIS A 79 54.71 21.49 30.43
CA HIS A 79 53.79 22.64 30.46
C HIS A 79 54.53 23.98 30.50
N TYR A 80 55.59 24.08 31.31
CA TYR A 80 56.44 25.27 31.36
C TYR A 80 57.08 25.58 30.00
N TYR A 81 57.74 24.58 29.38
CA TYR A 81 58.39 24.78 28.08
C TYR A 81 57.38 25.06 26.96
N ALA A 82 56.16 24.51 27.03
CA ALA A 82 55.13 24.73 26.03
C ALA A 82 54.46 26.11 26.17
N ARG A 83 54.16 26.56 27.39
CA ARG A 83 53.34 27.75 27.65
C ARG A 83 54.14 29.01 27.97
N VAL A 84 55.24 28.90 28.73
CA VAL A 84 56.00 30.04 29.24
C VAL A 84 57.22 30.31 28.34
N SER A 85 58.11 29.33 28.20
CA SER A 85 59.35 29.54 27.43
C SER A 85 59.19 29.34 25.91
N VAL A 86 58.04 28.80 25.47
CA VAL A 86 57.69 28.50 24.06
C VAL A 86 58.78 27.69 23.32
N ASP A 87 59.45 26.75 24.01
CA ASP A 87 60.40 25.80 23.41
C ASP A 87 59.70 24.46 23.14
N THR A 88 59.18 24.33 21.91
CA THR A 88 58.41 23.15 21.48
C THR A 88 59.26 21.87 21.47
N GLN A 89 60.57 21.95 21.24
CA GLN A 89 61.44 20.77 21.20
C GLN A 89 61.72 20.22 22.60
N ARG A 90 61.94 21.10 23.58
CA ARG A 90 62.10 20.68 24.99
C ARG A 90 60.78 20.19 25.57
N ALA A 91 59.68 20.90 25.28
CA ALA A 91 58.35 20.47 25.69
C ALA A 91 58.04 19.06 25.19
N PHE A 92 58.26 18.80 23.89
CA PHE A 92 58.08 17.49 23.27
C PHE A 92 58.85 16.38 24.00
N LYS A 93 60.15 16.59 24.27
CA LYS A 93 60.98 15.60 24.97
C LYS A 93 60.52 15.36 26.41
N CYS A 94 60.09 16.41 27.11
CA CYS A 94 59.59 16.31 28.48
C CYS A 94 58.28 15.52 28.52
N TYR A 95 57.32 15.84 27.65
CA TYR A 95 56.07 15.08 27.58
C TYR A 95 56.30 13.63 27.11
N GLN A 96 57.17 13.40 26.11
CA GLN A 96 57.52 12.04 25.68
C GLN A 96 58.09 11.24 26.85
N ARG A 97 58.99 11.84 27.65
CA ARG A 97 59.53 11.19 28.84
C ARG A 97 58.44 10.90 29.87
N SER A 98 57.54 11.85 30.14
CA SER A 98 56.39 11.68 31.03
C SER A 98 55.53 10.47 30.62
N VAL A 99 55.11 10.40 29.36
CA VAL A 99 54.29 9.33 28.80
C VAL A 99 54.99 7.97 28.84
N THR A 100 56.32 7.93 28.60
CA THR A 100 57.07 6.66 28.70
C THR A 100 57.12 6.11 30.12
N LEU A 101 57.13 6.98 31.14
CA LEU A 101 57.17 6.62 32.56
C LEU A 101 55.77 6.28 33.09
N ASN A 102 54.76 7.08 32.73
CA ASN A 102 53.36 6.86 33.07
C ASN A 102 52.48 6.92 31.82
N PRO A 103 52.24 5.78 31.13
CA PRO A 103 51.38 5.75 29.94
C PRO A 103 49.92 6.14 30.20
N ASN A 104 49.47 6.14 31.45
CA ASN A 104 48.09 6.47 31.80
C ASN A 104 47.84 7.98 31.94
N ASP A 105 48.89 8.80 31.97
CA ASP A 105 48.76 10.25 32.16
C ASP A 105 48.17 10.91 30.91
N SER A 106 46.92 11.35 31.03
CA SER A 106 46.16 11.95 29.93
C SER A 106 46.72 13.32 29.55
N ASP A 107 47.17 14.10 30.52
CA ASP A 107 47.55 15.50 30.32
C ASP A 107 48.83 15.61 29.48
N SER A 108 49.87 14.85 29.83
CA SER A 108 51.10 14.82 29.03
C SER A 108 50.92 14.12 27.68
N GLY A 109 50.07 13.08 27.62
CA GLY A 109 49.74 12.38 26.39
C GLY A 109 49.02 13.26 25.37
N GLU A 110 47.99 13.98 25.81
CA GLU A 110 47.24 14.90 24.94
C GLU A 110 48.08 16.10 24.51
N ALA A 111 48.83 16.71 25.43
CA ALA A 111 49.72 17.82 25.08
C ALA A 111 50.83 17.41 24.11
N LEU A 112 51.33 16.17 24.20
CA LEU A 112 52.29 15.62 23.25
C LEU A 112 51.68 15.43 21.86
N CYS A 113 50.45 14.89 21.79
CA CYS A 113 49.69 14.78 20.55
C CYS A 113 49.43 16.15 19.92
N ASP A 114 48.99 17.14 20.71
CA ASP A 114 48.70 18.48 20.18
C ASP A 114 49.95 19.15 19.59
N LEU A 115 51.14 18.94 20.18
CA LEU A 115 52.41 19.40 19.59
C LEU A 115 52.76 18.66 18.29
N LEU A 116 52.40 17.38 18.17
CA LEU A 116 52.61 16.60 16.94
C LEU A 116 51.64 16.99 15.83
N ASP A 117 50.38 17.29 16.18
CA ASP A 117 49.36 17.84 15.31
C ASP A 117 49.82 19.18 14.72
N GLN A 118 50.30 20.11 15.56
CA GLN A 118 50.89 21.39 15.13
C GLN A 118 52.09 21.20 14.19
N GLY A 119 52.86 20.13 14.40
CA GLY A 119 54.00 19.76 13.56
C GLY A 119 53.65 18.97 12.30
N GLY A 120 52.40 18.57 12.10
CA GLY A 120 51.95 17.72 11.00
C GLY A 120 52.56 16.31 10.99
N LYS A 121 53.02 15.80 12.15
CA LYS A 121 53.77 14.53 12.26
C LYS A 121 52.88 13.37 12.68
N GLU A 122 51.83 13.11 11.89
CA GLU A 122 50.79 12.11 12.16
C GLU A 122 51.34 10.69 12.36
N THR A 123 52.38 10.29 11.60
CA THR A 123 52.96 8.95 11.69
C THR A 123 53.65 8.69 13.03
N LEU A 124 54.31 9.71 13.59
CA LEU A 124 54.93 9.64 14.91
C LEU A 124 53.88 9.62 16.01
N GLU A 125 52.80 10.38 15.85
CA GLU A 125 51.70 10.41 16.81
C GLU A 125 51.01 9.05 16.93
N ILE A 126 50.75 8.38 15.81
CA ILE A 126 50.23 7.02 15.80
C ILE A 126 51.20 6.06 16.50
N GLY A 127 52.51 6.23 16.30
CA GLY A 127 53.54 5.45 16.98
C GLY A 127 53.49 5.63 18.50
N VAL A 128 53.45 6.88 18.96
CA VAL A 128 53.37 7.24 20.39
C VAL A 128 52.10 6.70 21.03
N CYS A 129 50.94 6.91 20.41
CA CYS A 129 49.69 6.42 20.97
C CYS A 129 49.61 4.89 20.94
N ARG A 130 50.17 4.23 19.92
CA ARG A 130 50.24 2.76 19.87
C ARG A 130 51.10 2.24 21.01
N GLU A 131 52.29 2.78 21.20
CA GLU A 131 53.19 2.41 22.30
C GLU A 131 52.50 2.58 23.67
N ALA A 132 51.81 3.70 23.88
CA ALA A 132 51.06 3.93 25.12
C ALA A 132 49.93 2.91 25.32
N SER A 133 49.17 2.59 24.26
CA SER A 133 48.06 1.62 24.30
C SER A 133 48.51 0.17 24.50
N GLU A 134 49.69 -0.21 23.99
CA GLU A 134 50.28 -1.54 24.20
C GLU A 134 50.81 -1.69 25.63
N LYS A 135 51.36 -0.62 26.21
CA LYS A 135 51.88 -0.62 27.59
C LYS A 135 50.78 -0.63 28.64
N SER A 136 49.64 0.00 28.39
CA SER A 136 48.53 0.01 29.35
C SER A 136 47.16 0.07 28.67
N PRO A 137 46.22 -0.84 29.04
CA PRO A 137 44.84 -0.77 28.57
C PRO A 137 44.04 0.39 29.19
N ARG A 138 44.58 1.08 30.21
CA ARG A 138 43.98 2.25 30.87
C ARG A 138 44.38 3.58 30.21
N ALA A 139 45.25 3.57 29.21
CA ALA A 139 45.62 4.76 28.43
C ALA A 139 44.47 5.18 27.48
N PHE A 140 43.32 5.58 28.05
CA PHE A 140 42.11 5.91 27.29
C PHE A 140 42.31 7.09 26.34
N TRP A 141 43.16 8.05 26.70
CA TRP A 141 43.55 9.18 25.85
C TRP A 141 44.23 8.70 24.55
N ALA A 142 45.10 7.70 24.63
CA ALA A 142 45.81 7.14 23.48
C ALA A 142 44.84 6.40 22.55
N PHE A 143 43.89 5.64 23.11
CA PHE A 143 42.82 5.01 22.33
C PHE A 143 41.90 6.04 21.67
N ARG A 144 41.59 7.15 22.35
CA ARG A 144 40.79 8.26 21.79
C ARG A 144 41.50 8.90 20.60
N ARG A 145 42.76 9.30 20.75
CA ARG A 145 43.58 9.89 19.68
C ARG A 145 43.76 8.91 18.52
N LEU A 146 44.14 7.65 18.79
CA LEU A 146 44.21 6.60 17.75
C LEU A 146 42.90 6.42 17.01
N GLY A 147 41.76 6.47 17.70
CA GLY A 147 40.43 6.37 17.11
C GLY A 147 40.19 7.46 16.07
N TYR A 148 40.43 8.71 16.42
CA TYR A 148 40.29 9.85 15.50
C TYR A 148 41.29 9.81 14.34
N LEU A 149 42.57 9.53 14.60
CA LEU A 149 43.59 9.43 13.55
C LEU A 149 43.24 8.31 12.55
N LYS A 150 42.80 7.15 13.04
CA LYS A 150 42.38 6.04 12.17
C LYS A 150 41.11 6.36 11.38
N LEU A 151 40.19 7.16 11.93
CA LEU A 151 39.05 7.69 11.17
C LEU A 151 39.53 8.59 10.02
N HIS A 152 40.45 9.51 10.29
CA HIS A 152 41.04 10.37 9.26
C HIS A 152 41.77 9.56 8.16
N GLN A 153 42.41 8.44 8.52
CA GLN A 153 43.04 7.51 7.58
C GLN A 153 42.05 6.57 6.86
N ASN A 154 40.74 6.69 7.10
CA ASN A 154 39.69 5.79 6.59
C ASN A 154 39.89 4.30 7.00
N LYS A 155 40.61 4.03 8.10
CA LYS A 155 40.82 2.69 8.66
C LYS A 155 39.71 2.35 9.66
N TRP A 156 38.50 2.17 9.13
CA TRP A 156 37.27 2.09 9.92
C TRP A 156 37.26 0.96 10.96
N SER A 157 37.75 -0.24 10.60
CA SER A 157 37.75 -1.41 11.50
C SER A 157 38.64 -1.20 12.73
N GLU A 158 39.85 -0.69 12.52
CA GLU A 158 40.78 -0.37 13.59
C GLU A 158 40.30 0.83 14.42
N ALA A 159 39.64 1.80 13.78
CA ALA A 159 39.04 2.95 14.47
C ALA A 159 37.97 2.50 15.46
N VAL A 160 37.07 1.59 15.05
CA VAL A 160 36.04 1.03 15.94
C VAL A 160 36.66 0.40 17.19
N GLN A 161 37.72 -0.42 17.04
CA GLN A 161 38.37 -1.07 18.18
C GLN A 161 38.95 -0.06 19.17
N SER A 162 39.63 0.97 18.65
CA SER A 162 40.22 2.05 19.45
C SER A 162 39.14 2.92 20.12
N LEU A 163 38.09 3.31 19.40
CA LEU A 163 36.99 4.13 19.94
C LEU A 163 36.17 3.38 21.00
N GLN A 164 35.90 2.09 20.82
CA GLN A 164 35.24 1.27 21.84
C GLN A 164 36.03 1.20 23.14
N HIS A 165 37.36 1.18 23.08
CA HIS A 165 38.21 1.24 24.27
C HIS A 165 38.20 2.64 24.89
N ALA A 166 38.27 3.69 24.07
CA ALA A 166 38.22 5.09 24.54
C ALA A 166 36.92 5.40 25.32
N ILE A 167 35.77 4.90 24.85
CA ILE A 167 34.46 5.10 25.48
C ILE A 167 34.38 4.48 26.89
N ARG A 168 35.18 3.45 27.20
CA ARG A 168 35.23 2.89 28.57
C ARG A 168 35.80 3.89 29.58
N GLY A 169 36.70 4.77 29.15
CA GLY A 169 37.26 5.85 29.97
C GLY A 169 36.40 7.12 29.93
N TYR A 170 35.79 7.40 28.78
CA TYR A 170 35.02 8.63 28.53
C TYR A 170 33.57 8.33 28.09
N PRO A 171 32.74 7.70 28.94
CA PRO A 171 31.41 7.22 28.54
C PRO A 171 30.40 8.33 28.24
N SER A 172 30.60 9.53 28.79
CA SER A 172 29.74 10.72 28.62
C SER A 172 30.17 11.63 27.47
N CYS A 173 31.25 11.31 26.76
CA CYS A 173 31.73 12.14 25.65
C CYS A 173 30.94 11.85 24.37
N ALA A 174 30.08 12.80 23.96
CA ALA A 174 29.24 12.69 22.78
C ALA A 174 30.08 12.54 21.48
N ASP A 175 31.19 13.28 21.35
CA ASP A 175 32.04 13.26 20.16
C ASP A 175 32.64 11.86 19.89
N LEU A 176 32.93 11.08 20.93
CA LEU A 176 33.43 9.72 20.81
C LEU A 176 32.35 8.76 20.30
N TRP A 177 31.11 8.92 20.77
CA TRP A 177 29.97 8.14 20.29
C TRP A 177 29.61 8.50 18.84
N GLU A 178 29.69 9.77 18.47
CA GLU A 178 29.48 10.25 17.10
C GLU A 178 30.53 9.67 16.14
N ALA A 179 31.80 9.74 16.52
CA ALA A 179 32.92 9.17 15.79
C ALA A 179 32.79 7.64 15.61
N LEU A 180 32.35 6.94 16.67
CA LEU A 180 32.07 5.51 16.59
C LEU A 180 30.89 5.20 15.67
N GLY A 181 29.82 6.01 15.72
CA GLY A 181 28.67 5.91 14.82
C GLY A 181 29.08 6.04 13.35
N LEU A 182 29.91 7.04 13.05
CA LEU A 182 30.45 7.27 11.71
C LEU A 182 31.32 6.07 11.24
N ALA A 183 32.18 5.54 12.11
CA ALA A 183 33.00 4.37 11.80
C ALA A 183 32.12 3.15 11.44
N TYR A 184 31.07 2.88 12.23
CA TYR A 184 30.13 1.79 11.97
C TYR A 184 29.36 1.99 10.67
N GLN A 185 28.92 3.22 10.39
CA GLN A 185 28.21 3.55 9.16
C GLN A 185 29.08 3.28 7.93
N ARG A 186 30.36 3.66 7.96
CA ARG A 186 31.31 3.41 6.86
C ARG A 186 31.64 1.92 6.68
N LEU A 187 31.51 1.11 7.73
CA LEU A 187 31.62 -0.35 7.66
C LEU A 187 30.32 -1.04 7.20
N GLY A 188 29.22 -0.32 7.01
CA GLY A 188 27.90 -0.90 6.71
C GLY A 188 27.19 -1.51 7.92
N MET A 189 27.71 -1.31 9.15
CA MET A 189 27.11 -1.79 10.39
C MET A 189 26.02 -0.82 10.89
N PHE A 190 24.96 -0.67 10.10
CA PHE A 190 23.92 0.35 10.31
C PHE A 190 23.20 0.28 11.66
N THR A 191 22.93 -0.93 12.18
CA THR A 191 22.25 -1.09 13.48
C THR A 191 23.11 -0.66 14.66
N ALA A 192 24.43 -0.87 14.57
CA ALA A 192 25.38 -0.40 15.57
C ALA A 192 25.55 1.12 15.49
N ALA A 193 25.62 1.68 14.27
CA ALA A 193 25.69 3.11 14.04
C ALA A 193 24.48 3.86 14.65
N ILE A 194 23.25 3.37 14.40
CA ILE A 194 22.03 3.95 14.99
C ILE A 194 22.08 3.95 16.52
N LYS A 195 22.58 2.88 17.15
CA LYS A 195 22.72 2.83 18.62
C LYS A 195 23.73 3.86 19.13
N SER A 196 24.86 3.99 18.45
CA SER A 196 25.88 4.99 18.80
C SER A 196 25.35 6.41 18.65
N TYR A 197 24.69 6.74 17.54
CA TYR A 197 24.04 8.05 17.35
C TYR A 197 22.89 8.29 18.33
N GLY A 198 22.10 7.26 18.65
CA GLY A 198 21.09 7.34 19.71
C GLY A 198 21.70 7.74 21.06
N ARG A 199 22.87 7.20 21.39
CA ARG A 199 23.60 7.60 22.60
C ARG A 199 24.11 9.04 22.55
N VAL A 200 24.50 9.54 21.36
CA VAL A 200 24.84 10.96 21.18
C VAL A 200 23.63 11.84 21.50
N ILE A 201 22.46 11.51 20.97
CA ILE A 201 21.22 12.27 21.17
C ILE A 201 20.81 12.26 22.67
N GLU A 202 20.98 11.14 23.36
CA GLU A 202 20.74 11.05 24.81
C GLU A 202 21.69 11.93 25.65
N LEU A 203 22.93 12.11 25.21
CA LEU A 203 23.94 12.91 25.91
C LEU A 203 23.83 14.40 25.57
N GLU A 204 23.67 14.72 24.30
CA GLU A 204 23.62 16.07 23.75
C GLU A 204 22.58 16.15 22.63
N ASP A 205 21.34 16.51 22.99
CA ASP A 205 20.22 16.61 22.06
C ASP A 205 20.43 17.70 20.98
N SER A 206 21.31 18.69 21.22
CA SER A 206 21.63 19.75 20.26
C SER A 206 22.48 19.29 19.06
N ARG A 207 22.96 18.04 19.03
CA ARG A 207 23.87 17.53 17.98
C ARG A 207 23.11 17.13 16.71
N ILE A 208 23.01 18.08 15.79
CA ILE A 208 22.32 17.93 14.49
C ILE A 208 22.93 16.81 13.62
N PHE A 209 24.25 16.62 13.67
CA PHE A 209 24.94 15.64 12.82
C PHE A 209 24.44 14.21 13.09
N ALA A 210 24.37 13.81 14.37
CA ALA A 210 23.87 12.49 14.76
C ALA A 210 22.40 12.27 14.35
N LEU A 211 21.54 13.30 14.48
CA LEU A 211 20.14 13.24 14.05
C LEU A 211 20.02 13.07 12.53
N VAL A 212 20.79 13.83 11.74
CA VAL A 212 20.78 13.76 10.27
C VAL A 212 21.32 12.42 9.78
N GLU A 213 22.46 11.96 10.31
CA GLU A 213 23.06 10.69 9.89
C GLU A 213 22.23 9.48 10.32
N SER A 214 21.67 9.47 11.54
CA SER A 214 20.73 8.42 11.94
C SER A 214 19.47 8.41 11.07
N GLY A 215 18.94 9.59 10.71
CA GLY A 215 17.86 9.76 9.75
C GLY A 215 18.18 9.15 8.39
N ASN A 216 19.37 9.46 7.84
CA ASN A 216 19.85 8.90 6.57
C ASN A 216 19.95 7.37 6.62
N ILE A 217 20.45 6.80 7.74
CA ILE A 217 20.51 5.35 7.92
C ILE A 217 19.10 4.74 7.98
N PHE A 218 18.15 5.37 8.67
CA PHE A 218 16.77 4.90 8.68
C PHE A 218 16.14 4.91 7.29
N LEU A 219 16.44 5.90 6.44
CA LEU A 219 16.01 5.92 5.04
C LEU A 219 16.60 4.75 4.25
N MET A 220 17.91 4.47 4.39
CA MET A 220 18.56 3.34 3.73
C MET A 220 17.99 1.98 4.16
N LEU A 221 17.57 1.86 5.42
CA LEU A 221 16.92 0.65 5.96
C LEU A 221 15.42 0.55 5.64
N GLY A 222 14.84 1.50 4.90
CA GLY A 222 13.41 1.54 4.57
C GLY A 222 12.48 1.97 5.73
N SER A 223 13.04 2.38 6.87
CA SER A 223 12.27 2.86 8.03
C SER A 223 11.94 4.35 7.92
N PHE A 224 11.21 4.75 6.87
CA PHE A 224 11.04 6.16 6.48
C PHE A 224 10.42 7.03 7.57
N ARG A 225 9.43 6.51 8.32
CA ARG A 225 8.77 7.26 9.41
C ARG A 225 9.74 7.69 10.52
N LYS A 226 10.66 6.79 10.92
CA LYS A 226 11.67 7.10 11.93
C LYS A 226 12.68 8.11 11.39
N GLY A 227 13.09 7.98 10.13
CA GLY A 227 13.98 8.94 9.47
C GLY A 227 13.37 10.35 9.43
N ILE A 228 12.11 10.47 9.01
CA ILE A 228 11.36 11.74 9.00
C ILE A 228 11.33 12.39 10.39
N GLU A 229 11.10 11.61 11.44
CA GLU A 229 11.10 12.11 12.82
C GLU A 229 12.46 12.70 13.22
N GLN A 230 13.56 12.00 12.92
CA GLN A 230 14.91 12.48 13.22
C GLN A 230 15.24 13.78 12.45
N PHE A 231 14.82 13.89 11.18
CA PHE A 231 15.01 15.13 10.43
C PHE A 231 14.16 16.29 10.96
N ARG A 232 12.94 16.02 11.44
CA ARG A 232 12.09 17.06 12.07
C ARG A 232 12.74 17.58 13.35
N GLN A 233 13.23 16.69 14.22
CA GLN A 233 13.99 17.07 15.41
C GLN A 233 15.24 17.90 15.05
N ALA A 234 15.99 17.50 14.03
CA ALA A 234 17.14 18.26 13.54
C ALA A 234 16.75 19.68 13.06
N LEU A 235 15.57 19.85 12.46
CA LEU A 235 15.05 21.14 12.00
C LEU A 235 14.48 22.00 13.13
N GLU A 236 14.00 21.41 14.22
CA GLU A 236 13.62 22.14 15.44
C GLU A 236 14.85 22.82 16.07
N ILE A 237 16.00 22.13 16.08
CA ILE A 237 17.27 22.67 16.60
C ILE A 237 17.89 23.67 15.62
N SER A 238 17.96 23.32 14.33
CA SER A 238 18.50 24.19 13.28
C SER A 238 17.56 24.29 12.09
N PRO A 239 16.66 25.29 12.10
CA PRO A 239 15.69 25.52 11.03
C PRO A 239 16.30 25.89 9.67
N LYS A 240 17.62 26.06 9.55
CA LYS A 240 18.31 26.39 8.29
C LYS A 240 19.24 25.27 7.82
N SER A 241 19.21 24.10 8.46
CA SER A 241 20.03 22.95 8.04
C SER A 241 19.57 22.41 6.69
N VAL A 242 20.40 22.60 5.65
CA VAL A 242 20.09 22.13 4.29
C VAL A 242 20.02 20.60 4.24
N SER A 243 20.95 19.91 4.91
CA SER A 243 21.01 18.44 4.95
C SER A 243 19.76 17.83 5.61
N ALA A 244 19.27 18.43 6.70
CA ALA A 244 18.07 17.95 7.38
C ALA A 244 16.81 18.14 6.52
N HIS A 245 16.65 19.30 5.87
CA HIS A 245 15.51 19.49 4.96
C HIS A 245 15.58 18.57 3.73
N TYR A 246 16.78 18.37 3.16
CA TYR A 246 16.97 17.45 2.04
C TYR A 246 16.59 16.00 2.44
N GLY A 247 17.07 15.56 3.61
CA GLY A 247 16.70 14.28 4.20
C GLY A 247 15.20 14.15 4.46
N LEU A 248 14.56 15.19 4.99
CA LEU A 248 13.11 15.22 5.21
C LEU A 248 12.33 15.10 3.91
N ALA A 249 12.66 15.89 2.88
CA ALA A 249 11.99 15.84 1.59
C ALA A 249 12.17 14.48 0.89
N SER A 250 13.38 13.90 0.95
CA SER A 250 13.68 12.56 0.43
C SER A 250 12.92 11.46 1.20
N GLY A 251 12.84 11.59 2.52
CA GLY A 251 12.08 10.67 3.38
C GLY A 251 10.59 10.70 3.10
N LEU A 252 10.00 11.89 2.96
CA LEU A 252 8.59 12.06 2.60
C LEU A 252 8.28 11.51 1.20
N LEU A 253 9.17 11.74 0.22
CA LEU A 253 9.05 11.14 -1.11
C LEU A 253 9.04 9.60 -1.04
N SER A 254 9.96 9.02 -0.27
CA SER A 254 10.09 7.57 -0.14
C SER A 254 8.88 6.95 0.59
N LEU A 255 8.41 7.58 1.67
CA LEU A 255 7.18 7.17 2.36
C LEU A 255 5.95 7.30 1.44
N SER A 256 5.88 8.34 0.62
CA SER A 256 4.82 8.47 -0.37
C SER A 256 4.86 7.34 -1.40
N LYS A 257 6.03 6.94 -1.89
CA LYS A 257 6.17 5.81 -2.82
C LYS A 257 5.67 4.50 -2.20
N GLU A 258 5.95 4.28 -0.91
CA GLU A 258 5.39 3.15 -0.17
C GLU A 258 3.86 3.23 -0.06
N CYS A 259 3.32 4.40 0.28
CA CYS A 259 1.87 4.62 0.32
C CYS A 259 1.20 4.40 -1.05
N THR A 260 1.83 4.82 -2.15
CA THR A 260 1.29 4.59 -3.51
C THR A 260 1.27 3.11 -3.86
N ASN A 261 2.30 2.36 -3.48
CA ASN A 261 2.34 0.92 -3.73
C ASN A 261 1.26 0.18 -2.92
N LEU A 262 0.91 0.69 -1.73
CA LEU A 262 -0.20 0.19 -0.92
C LEU A 262 -1.59 0.67 -1.40
N GLY A 263 -1.66 1.53 -2.42
CA GLY A 263 -2.90 2.12 -2.92
C GLY A 263 -3.50 3.23 -2.05
N ALA A 264 -2.73 3.77 -1.09
CA ALA A 264 -3.13 4.87 -0.21
C ALA A 264 -2.82 6.25 -0.83
N PHE A 265 -3.33 6.50 -2.03
CA PHE A 265 -2.97 7.67 -2.85
C PHE A 265 -3.24 9.02 -2.19
N ARG A 266 -4.38 9.19 -1.50
CA ARG A 266 -4.71 10.44 -0.79
C ARG A 266 -3.68 10.78 0.29
N TRP A 267 -3.16 9.77 0.98
CA TRP A 267 -2.11 10.00 1.97
C TRP A 267 -0.78 10.31 1.28
N GLY A 268 -0.45 9.55 0.23
CA GLY A 268 0.72 9.81 -0.61
C GLY A 268 0.77 11.24 -1.13
N THR A 269 -0.33 11.76 -1.68
CA THR A 269 -0.38 13.15 -2.16
C THR A 269 -0.15 14.17 -1.07
N SER A 270 -0.75 13.99 0.12
CA SER A 270 -0.54 14.92 1.24
C SER A 270 0.94 14.95 1.68
N LEU A 271 1.61 13.80 1.67
CA LEU A 271 3.05 13.71 1.96
C LEU A 271 3.89 14.38 0.87
N LEU A 272 3.50 14.26 -0.41
CA LEU A 272 4.18 14.92 -1.52
C LEU A 272 3.97 16.44 -1.54
N GLU A 273 2.81 16.93 -1.08
CA GLU A 273 2.59 18.36 -0.88
C GLU A 273 3.50 18.93 0.22
N GLU A 274 3.62 18.22 1.33
CA GLU A 274 4.57 18.55 2.40
C GLU A 274 6.01 18.51 1.87
N ALA A 275 6.38 17.44 1.18
CA ALA A 275 7.71 17.27 0.57
C ALA A 275 8.02 18.39 -0.44
N SER A 276 7.04 18.81 -1.24
CA SER A 276 7.20 19.91 -2.19
C SER A 276 7.48 21.23 -1.49
N LYS A 277 6.76 21.53 -0.39
CA LYS A 277 6.99 22.75 0.39
C LYS A 277 8.39 22.76 1.00
N VAL A 278 8.81 21.64 1.58
CA VAL A 278 10.17 21.46 2.15
C VAL A 278 11.23 21.57 1.05
N ALA A 279 11.05 20.90 -0.09
CA ALA A 279 12.01 20.98 -1.18
C ALA A 279 12.09 22.40 -1.77
N LYS A 280 10.99 23.15 -1.87
CA LYS A 280 11.01 24.57 -2.26
C LYS A 280 11.73 25.45 -1.26
N SER A 281 11.57 25.23 0.05
CA SER A 281 12.35 26.00 1.04
C SER A 281 13.85 25.68 0.92
N THR A 282 14.22 24.43 0.62
CA THR A 282 15.64 24.09 0.38
C THR A 282 16.25 24.74 -0.86
N THR A 283 15.50 24.91 -1.94
CA THR A 283 16.02 25.61 -3.13
C THR A 283 16.26 27.09 -2.85
N CYS A 284 15.49 27.70 -1.94
CA CYS A 284 15.78 29.06 -1.46
C CYS A 284 17.07 29.15 -0.62
N LEU A 285 17.38 28.11 0.16
CA LEU A 285 18.59 28.07 1.00
C LEU A 285 19.86 27.71 0.20
N ALA A 286 19.77 26.75 -0.71
CA ALA A 286 20.90 26.17 -1.42
C ALA A 286 20.62 25.95 -2.92
N GLY A 287 20.09 26.97 -3.60
CA GLY A 287 19.68 26.91 -5.01
C GLY A 287 20.79 26.63 -6.04
N ASN A 288 22.06 26.62 -5.61
CA ASN A 288 23.21 26.30 -6.47
C ASN A 288 23.53 24.79 -6.54
N VAL A 289 22.84 23.97 -5.75
CA VAL A 289 23.10 22.52 -5.68
C VAL A 289 22.13 21.76 -6.59
N SER A 290 22.66 21.03 -7.57
CA SER A 290 21.86 20.28 -8.56
C SER A 290 20.95 19.22 -7.94
N CYS A 291 21.42 18.46 -6.95
CA CYS A 291 20.65 17.36 -6.35
C CYS A 291 19.35 17.80 -5.67
N ILE A 292 19.29 19.04 -5.18
CA ILE A 292 18.09 19.61 -4.55
C ILE A 292 17.01 19.86 -5.61
N TRP A 293 17.41 20.43 -6.75
CA TRP A 293 16.51 20.65 -7.88
C TRP A 293 16.04 19.33 -8.50
N LYS A 294 16.92 18.34 -8.58
CA LYS A 294 16.55 16.98 -8.98
C LYS A 294 15.50 16.40 -8.04
N LEU A 295 15.72 16.45 -6.73
CA LEU A 295 14.77 15.95 -5.73
C LEU A 295 13.42 16.66 -5.81
N HIS A 296 13.42 18.00 -5.97
CA HIS A 296 12.18 18.74 -6.18
C HIS A 296 11.44 18.28 -7.46
N GLY A 297 12.19 18.03 -8.54
CA GLY A 297 11.66 17.41 -9.76
C GLY A 297 11.01 16.06 -9.51
N ASP A 298 11.70 15.17 -8.80
CA ASP A 298 11.23 13.82 -8.46
C ASP A 298 9.93 13.84 -7.64
N ILE A 299 9.82 14.78 -6.69
CA ILE A 299 8.62 14.99 -5.88
C ILE A 299 7.46 15.48 -6.76
N GLN A 300 7.69 16.45 -7.64
CA GLN A 300 6.65 16.96 -8.54
C GLN A 300 6.18 15.90 -9.54
N LEU A 301 7.11 15.10 -10.07
CA LEU A 301 6.80 14.01 -10.99
C LEU A 301 5.99 12.90 -10.29
N ALA A 302 6.37 12.55 -9.05
CA ALA A 302 5.61 11.62 -8.23
C ALA A 302 4.21 12.17 -7.91
N TYR A 303 4.09 13.47 -7.60
CA TYR A 303 2.82 14.12 -7.33
C TYR A 303 1.89 14.08 -8.54
N ALA A 304 2.41 14.39 -9.73
CA ALA A 304 1.66 14.33 -10.98
C ALA A 304 1.09 12.93 -11.27
N LYS A 305 1.81 11.86 -10.91
CA LYS A 305 1.36 10.47 -11.08
C LYS A 305 0.44 9.98 -9.96
N CYS A 306 0.59 10.52 -8.75
CA CYS A 306 -0.12 10.08 -7.54
C CYS A 306 -1.46 10.79 -7.32
N LEU A 307 -1.70 11.96 -7.94
CA LEU A 307 -2.88 12.79 -7.64
C LEU A 307 -4.21 12.07 -7.94
N PRO A 308 -5.02 11.69 -6.93
CA PRO A 308 -6.32 11.10 -7.19
C PRO A 308 -7.33 12.19 -7.52
N TRP A 309 -8.24 11.88 -8.43
CA TRP A 309 -9.46 12.65 -8.62
C TRP A 309 -10.40 12.39 -7.43
N LEU A 310 -10.93 13.46 -6.85
CA LEU A 310 -11.81 13.41 -5.69
C LEU A 310 -13.23 13.74 -6.11
N GLU A 311 -14.15 12.80 -5.88
CA GLU A 311 -15.59 13.02 -6.03
C GLU A 311 -16.08 13.98 -4.92
N GLU A 312 -16.45 15.20 -5.29
CA GLU A 312 -17.22 16.08 -4.43
C GLU A 312 -18.68 15.62 -4.45
N ASN A 313 -19.22 15.17 -3.30
CA ASN A 313 -20.59 14.67 -3.06
C ASN A 313 -21.62 14.86 -4.21
N TRP A 314 -21.57 14.01 -5.23
CA TRP A 314 -22.45 14.03 -6.41
C TRP A 314 -23.82 13.40 -6.14
N ASN A 315 -24.44 13.77 -5.02
CA ASN A 315 -25.66 13.11 -4.51
C ASN A 315 -26.96 13.60 -5.18
N LEU A 316 -26.92 14.68 -5.97
CA LEU A 316 -28.06 15.26 -6.69
C LEU A 316 -27.61 15.66 -8.10
N GLU A 317 -28.45 15.36 -9.09
CA GLU A 317 -28.31 15.63 -10.54
C GLU A 317 -26.91 16.07 -10.99
N ILE A 318 -26.11 15.11 -11.45
CA ILE A 318 -24.76 15.37 -11.97
C ILE A 318 -24.88 16.23 -13.23
N ASP A 319 -24.42 17.47 -13.14
CA ASP A 319 -24.25 18.36 -14.29
C ASP A 319 -23.02 17.91 -15.11
N GLU A 320 -23.25 17.62 -16.40
CA GLU A 320 -22.19 17.18 -17.33
C GLU A 320 -21.09 18.23 -17.49
N GLU A 321 -21.45 19.53 -17.42
CA GLU A 321 -20.49 20.63 -17.48
C GLU A 321 -19.64 20.69 -16.22
N ALA A 322 -20.25 20.49 -15.03
CA ALA A 322 -19.50 20.45 -13.78
C ALA A 322 -18.55 19.24 -13.71
N PHE A 323 -18.99 18.07 -14.18
CA PHE A 323 -18.16 16.86 -14.24
C PHE A 323 -16.96 17.03 -15.19
N SER A 324 -17.20 17.52 -16.41
CA SER A 324 -16.13 17.77 -17.38
C SER A 324 -15.13 18.81 -16.88
N ASN A 325 -15.60 19.91 -16.27
CA ASN A 325 -14.73 20.93 -15.67
C ASN A 325 -13.88 20.36 -14.52
N SER A 326 -14.45 19.47 -13.69
CA SER A 326 -13.73 18.80 -12.61
C SER A 326 -12.58 17.93 -13.15
N ILE A 327 -12.83 17.11 -14.17
CA ILE A 327 -11.79 16.27 -14.79
C ILE A 327 -10.71 17.12 -15.47
N LEU A 328 -11.10 18.17 -16.19
CA LEU A 328 -10.15 19.08 -16.82
C LEU A 328 -9.28 19.80 -15.80
N ASN A 329 -9.83 20.24 -14.67
CA ASN A 329 -9.07 20.84 -13.57
C ASN A 329 -8.09 19.86 -12.93
N TRP A 330 -8.50 18.61 -12.74
CA TRP A 330 -7.63 17.54 -12.25
C TRP A 330 -6.48 17.26 -13.25
N LYS A 331 -6.79 17.01 -14.53
CA LYS A 331 -5.79 16.83 -15.61
C LYS A 331 -4.81 18.01 -15.67
N ARG A 332 -5.32 19.24 -15.58
CA ARG A 332 -4.51 20.46 -15.56
C ARG A 332 -3.58 20.51 -14.36
N SER A 333 -4.05 20.10 -13.18
CA SER A 333 -3.22 20.05 -11.96
C SER A 333 -2.08 19.04 -12.08
N CYS A 334 -2.36 17.84 -12.62
CA CYS A 334 -1.33 16.85 -12.94
C CYS A 334 -0.31 17.41 -13.96
N CYS A 335 -0.80 18.04 -15.03
CA CYS A 335 0.04 18.60 -16.08
C CYS A 335 0.95 19.74 -15.57
N LEU A 336 0.40 20.68 -14.78
CA LEU A 336 1.18 21.76 -14.17
C LEU A 336 2.28 21.24 -13.26
N SER A 337 2.00 20.17 -12.50
CA SER A 337 2.98 19.52 -11.64
C SER A 337 4.09 18.86 -12.46
N ALA A 338 3.75 18.15 -13.54
CA ALA A 338 4.73 17.56 -14.46
C ALA A 338 5.60 18.64 -15.15
N ILE A 339 5.02 19.78 -15.55
CA ILE A 339 5.75 20.93 -16.09
C ILE A 339 6.70 21.52 -15.03
N SER A 340 6.24 21.65 -13.78
CA SER A 340 7.09 22.09 -12.66
C SER A 340 8.25 21.12 -12.41
N ALA A 341 8.05 19.81 -12.58
CA ALA A 341 9.11 18.81 -12.51
C ALA A 341 10.16 19.06 -13.59
N ASN A 342 9.73 19.23 -14.84
CA ASN A 342 10.61 19.48 -15.97
C ASN A 342 11.45 20.76 -15.79
N TYR A 343 10.86 21.87 -15.33
CA TYR A 343 11.63 23.08 -15.01
C TYR A 343 12.68 22.86 -13.91
N SER A 344 12.34 22.03 -12.91
CA SER A 344 13.27 21.71 -11.82
C SER A 344 14.44 20.87 -12.33
N TYR A 345 14.17 19.86 -13.16
CA TYR A 345 15.21 19.07 -13.80
C TYR A 345 16.07 19.89 -14.76
N GLN A 346 15.49 20.81 -15.53
CA GLN A 346 16.26 21.73 -16.39
C GLN A 346 17.21 22.60 -15.57
N ARG A 347 16.76 23.09 -14.41
CA ARG A 347 17.63 23.83 -13.48
C ARG A 347 18.73 22.94 -12.91
N ALA A 348 18.41 21.71 -12.54
CA ALA A 348 19.40 20.72 -12.08
C ALA A 348 20.44 20.42 -13.16
N LEU A 349 20.01 20.27 -14.42
CA LEU A 349 20.86 20.01 -15.57
C LEU A 349 21.77 21.20 -15.88
N HIS A 350 21.26 22.43 -15.80
CA HIS A 350 22.08 23.63 -15.96
C HIS A 350 23.21 23.70 -14.92
N LEU A 351 22.98 23.21 -13.71
CA LEU A 351 23.99 23.19 -12.64
C LEU A 351 24.98 22.03 -12.79
N ALA A 352 24.55 20.90 -13.36
CA ALA A 352 25.37 19.69 -13.54
C ALA A 352 25.10 19.01 -14.90
N PRO A 353 25.59 19.58 -16.02
CA PRO A 353 25.30 19.07 -17.37
C PRO A 353 25.92 17.70 -17.68
N TRP A 354 26.86 17.23 -16.86
CA TRP A 354 27.49 15.92 -17.01
C TRP A 354 26.69 14.78 -16.36
N GLN A 355 25.59 15.06 -15.64
CA GLN A 355 24.79 14.03 -14.99
C GLN A 355 23.75 13.42 -15.95
N ALA A 356 24.04 12.21 -16.44
CA ALA A 356 23.21 11.52 -17.42
C ALA A 356 21.77 11.23 -16.93
N ASN A 357 21.58 10.91 -15.64
CA ASN A 357 20.27 10.58 -15.07
C ASN A 357 19.25 11.73 -15.19
N ILE A 358 19.71 12.99 -15.16
CA ILE A 358 18.79 14.14 -15.28
C ILE A 358 18.19 14.19 -16.69
N TYR A 359 18.95 13.81 -17.72
CA TYR A 359 18.43 13.75 -19.08
C TYR A 359 17.29 12.73 -19.22
N THR A 360 17.43 11.55 -18.60
CA THR A 360 16.39 10.52 -18.62
C THR A 360 15.17 10.93 -17.80
N ASP A 361 15.35 11.60 -16.66
CA ASP A 361 14.25 12.18 -15.87
C ASP A 361 13.47 13.26 -16.65
N ILE A 362 14.17 14.10 -17.42
CA ILE A 362 13.55 15.08 -18.34
C ILE A 362 12.78 14.35 -19.44
N ALA A 363 13.32 13.27 -20.00
CA ALA A 363 12.64 12.49 -21.03
C ALA A 363 11.31 11.91 -20.50
N ILE A 364 11.33 11.29 -19.32
CA ILE A 364 10.15 10.70 -18.67
C ILE A 364 9.10 11.76 -18.32
N SER A 365 9.53 12.89 -17.74
CA SER A 365 8.62 13.99 -17.40
C SER A 365 8.02 14.65 -18.64
N SER A 366 8.79 14.76 -19.73
CA SER A 366 8.31 15.30 -21.01
C SER A 366 7.29 14.37 -21.68
N ASP A 367 7.52 13.05 -21.66
CA ASP A 367 6.56 12.06 -22.14
C ASP A 367 5.23 12.11 -21.37
N LEU A 368 5.30 12.26 -20.04
CA LEU A 368 4.12 12.45 -19.21
C LEU A 368 3.34 13.74 -19.56
N ILE A 369 4.05 14.85 -19.83
CA ILE A 369 3.40 16.10 -20.26
C ILE A 369 2.68 15.90 -21.60
N CYS A 370 3.31 15.19 -22.55
CA CYS A 370 2.71 14.89 -23.85
C CYS A 370 1.45 14.02 -23.72
N SER A 371 1.46 13.00 -22.84
CA SER A 371 0.29 12.14 -22.64
C SER A 371 -0.89 12.86 -21.97
N LEU A 372 -0.62 13.81 -21.07
CA LEU A 372 -1.67 14.57 -20.38
C LEU A 372 -2.28 15.70 -21.22
N LYS A 373 -1.57 16.22 -22.23
CA LYS A 373 -1.99 17.44 -22.94
C LYS A 373 -3.07 17.25 -24.00
N GLU A 374 -3.31 16.04 -24.53
CA GLU A 374 -4.34 15.61 -25.51
C GLU A 374 -4.62 16.50 -26.78
N ASP A 375 -4.55 17.84 -26.68
CA ASP A 375 -4.69 18.87 -27.72
C ASP A 375 -3.54 18.86 -28.76
N ASP A 376 -2.40 18.24 -28.42
CA ASP A 376 -1.21 18.16 -29.29
C ASP A 376 -1.23 16.95 -30.25
N LYS A 377 -2.40 16.34 -30.52
CA LYS A 377 -2.53 15.40 -31.67
C LYS A 377 -2.14 16.06 -33.01
N HIS A 378 -2.09 17.40 -33.06
CA HIS A 378 -1.66 18.18 -34.21
C HIS A 378 -0.16 18.52 -34.25
N ASN A 379 0.62 18.21 -33.21
CA ASN A 379 2.06 18.39 -33.21
C ASN A 379 2.76 17.03 -33.46
N PRO A 380 3.10 16.69 -34.72
CA PRO A 380 3.68 15.38 -35.07
C PRO A 380 5.07 15.11 -34.47
N ASN A 381 5.62 16.07 -33.71
CA ASN A 381 6.97 16.08 -33.18
C ASN A 381 7.03 16.04 -31.63
N SER A 382 5.91 15.82 -30.94
CA SER A 382 5.85 15.85 -29.47
C SER A 382 6.79 14.82 -28.79
N TRP A 383 6.97 13.65 -29.40
CA TRP A 383 7.88 12.58 -28.95
C TRP A 383 9.37 12.88 -29.19
N GLN A 384 9.71 13.84 -30.06
CA GLN A 384 11.10 14.12 -30.42
C GLN A 384 11.91 14.66 -29.25
N LEU A 385 11.31 15.48 -28.38
CA LEU A 385 12.01 16.03 -27.23
C LEU A 385 12.34 14.95 -26.20
N PRO A 386 11.38 14.13 -25.73
CA PRO A 386 11.68 12.97 -24.89
C PRO A 386 12.76 12.04 -25.47
N GLU A 387 12.66 11.69 -26.76
CA GLU A 387 13.64 10.83 -27.43
C GLU A 387 15.04 11.46 -27.44
N LYS A 388 15.16 12.73 -27.84
CA LYS A 388 16.45 13.46 -27.84
C LYS A 388 17.08 13.55 -26.47
N MET A 389 16.27 13.78 -25.43
CA MET A 389 16.77 13.83 -24.05
C MET A 389 17.29 12.46 -23.61
N SER A 390 16.56 11.38 -23.89
CA SER A 390 17.03 10.01 -23.57
C SER A 390 18.34 9.66 -24.31
N LEU A 391 18.47 10.06 -25.58
CA LEU A 391 19.72 9.92 -26.34
C LEU A 391 20.86 10.74 -25.74
N GLY A 392 20.59 11.95 -25.22
CA GLY A 392 21.56 12.77 -24.49
C GLY A 392 22.13 12.05 -23.27
N GLY A 393 21.29 11.36 -22.50
CA GLY A 393 21.74 10.50 -21.38
C GLY A 393 22.64 9.35 -21.86
N LEU A 394 22.26 8.67 -22.93
CA LEU A 394 23.05 7.59 -23.55
C LEU A 394 24.37 8.06 -24.16
N LEU A 395 24.45 9.30 -24.63
CA LEU A 395 25.71 9.87 -25.12
C LEU A 395 26.74 10.08 -24.00
N LEU A 396 26.28 10.33 -22.78
CA LEU A 396 27.13 10.46 -21.60
C LEU A 396 27.47 9.10 -20.99
N GLU A 397 26.48 8.20 -20.90
CA GLU A 397 26.62 6.85 -20.32
C GLU A 397 26.01 5.79 -21.24
N GLY A 398 26.71 5.45 -22.33
CA GLY A 398 26.22 4.49 -23.33
C GLY A 398 26.17 3.04 -22.84
N ASP A 399 26.88 2.73 -21.77
CA ASP A 399 26.96 1.38 -21.17
C ASP A 399 25.86 1.16 -20.12
N ASN A 400 25.03 2.18 -19.82
CA ASN A 400 23.97 2.08 -18.83
C ASN A 400 22.72 1.40 -19.44
N ASN A 401 22.43 0.19 -18.98
CA ASN A 401 21.34 -0.67 -19.46
C ASN A 401 19.94 -0.06 -19.19
N GLU A 402 19.75 0.65 -18.07
CA GLU A 402 18.48 1.30 -17.73
C GLU A 402 18.13 2.42 -18.72
N PHE A 403 19.14 3.17 -19.19
CA PHE A 403 18.93 4.28 -20.13
C PHE A 403 18.46 3.78 -21.50
N TRP A 404 18.98 2.63 -21.95
CA TRP A 404 18.48 1.97 -23.16
C TRP A 404 17.01 1.58 -23.01
N VAL A 405 16.60 1.09 -21.84
CA VAL A 405 15.18 0.78 -21.56
C VAL A 405 14.33 2.06 -21.55
N THR A 406 14.81 3.17 -20.97
CA THR A 406 14.07 4.44 -21.01
C THR A 406 13.84 4.94 -22.43
N LEU A 407 14.85 4.86 -23.31
CA LEU A 407 14.69 5.15 -24.74
C LEU A 407 13.63 4.23 -25.36
N GLY A 408 13.65 2.94 -25.03
CA GLY A 408 12.67 1.96 -25.51
C GLY A 408 11.22 2.27 -25.08
N PHE A 409 11.01 2.91 -23.93
CA PHE A 409 9.68 3.36 -23.49
C PHE A 409 9.23 4.63 -24.19
N VAL A 410 10.14 5.60 -24.28
CA VAL A 410 9.86 6.99 -24.67
C VAL A 410 9.77 7.18 -26.19
N SER A 411 10.50 6.37 -26.96
CA SER A 411 10.45 6.44 -28.43
C SER A 411 9.03 6.21 -28.94
N ASP A 412 8.68 6.72 -30.12
CA ASP A 412 7.42 6.33 -30.78
C ASP A 412 7.64 5.16 -31.76
N HIS A 413 8.78 5.15 -32.46
CA HIS A 413 9.12 4.16 -33.48
C HIS A 413 9.36 2.74 -32.92
N ASN A 414 8.53 1.77 -33.32
CA ASN A 414 8.63 0.37 -32.89
C ASN A 414 10.02 -0.26 -33.10
N ALA A 415 10.66 -0.01 -34.25
CA ALA A 415 11.99 -0.54 -34.55
C ALA A 415 13.05 -0.03 -33.56
N LEU A 416 12.98 1.26 -33.20
CA LEU A 416 13.89 1.85 -32.20
C LEU A 416 13.60 1.29 -30.81
N LYS A 417 12.32 1.11 -30.44
CA LYS A 417 11.92 0.46 -29.18
C LYS A 417 12.54 -0.93 -29.04
N GLN A 418 12.39 -1.73 -30.09
CA GLN A 418 12.92 -3.09 -30.13
C GLN A 418 14.45 -3.07 -30.01
N HIS A 419 15.12 -2.24 -30.82
CA HIS A 419 16.57 -2.10 -30.79
C HIS A 419 17.07 -1.71 -29.40
N ALA A 420 16.48 -0.69 -28.79
CA ALA A 420 16.89 -0.19 -27.48
C ALA A 420 16.73 -1.26 -26.39
N CYS A 421 15.60 -1.98 -26.36
CA CYS A 421 15.40 -3.08 -25.41
C CYS A 421 16.39 -4.23 -25.63
N ILE A 422 16.67 -4.61 -26.88
CA ILE A 422 17.66 -5.66 -27.20
C ILE A 422 19.06 -5.22 -26.80
N ARG A 423 19.44 -3.95 -27.03
CA ARG A 423 20.74 -3.41 -26.58
C ARG A 423 20.86 -3.42 -25.06
N GLY A 424 19.80 -3.04 -24.34
CA GLY A 424 19.75 -3.18 -22.88
C GLY A 424 19.99 -4.63 -22.42
N LEU A 425 19.37 -5.60 -23.09
CA LEU A 425 19.55 -7.04 -22.80
C LEU A 425 20.94 -7.58 -23.19
N GLN A 426 21.59 -6.99 -24.21
CA GLN A 426 22.96 -7.34 -24.57
C GLN A 426 23.97 -6.88 -23.52
N LEU A 427 23.70 -5.75 -22.85
CA LEU A 427 24.50 -5.25 -21.74
C LEU A 427 24.23 -6.05 -20.46
N ASP A 428 22.95 -6.35 -20.19
CA ASP A 428 22.53 -7.15 -19.04
C ASP A 428 21.34 -8.04 -19.37
N VAL A 429 21.59 -9.36 -19.45
CA VAL A 429 20.59 -10.38 -19.75
C VAL A 429 19.55 -10.50 -18.63
N SER A 430 19.90 -10.11 -17.40
CA SER A 430 19.03 -10.14 -16.22
C SER A 430 18.10 -8.93 -16.09
N LEU A 431 18.03 -8.07 -17.11
CA LEU A 431 17.15 -6.90 -17.11
C LEU A 431 15.69 -7.28 -17.40
N ALA A 432 14.95 -7.68 -16.36
CA ALA A 432 13.55 -8.12 -16.46
C ALA A 432 12.63 -7.05 -17.08
N VAL A 433 12.90 -5.76 -16.83
CA VAL A 433 12.12 -4.64 -17.40
C VAL A 433 12.21 -4.62 -18.92
N ALA A 434 13.39 -4.87 -19.50
CA ALA A 434 13.56 -4.89 -20.96
C ALA A 434 12.77 -6.05 -21.60
N TRP A 435 12.77 -7.23 -20.97
CA TRP A 435 11.92 -8.35 -21.40
C TRP A 435 10.43 -8.01 -21.33
N ALA A 436 9.98 -7.34 -20.27
CA ALA A 436 8.60 -6.89 -20.13
C ALA A 436 8.21 -5.86 -21.21
N CYS A 437 9.11 -4.95 -21.57
CA CYS A 437 8.92 -3.99 -22.67
C CYS A 437 8.78 -4.69 -24.02
N LEU A 438 9.65 -5.64 -24.32
CA LEU A 438 9.58 -6.45 -25.55
C LEU A 438 8.27 -7.24 -25.60
N GLY A 439 7.85 -7.84 -24.48
CA GLY A 439 6.56 -8.53 -24.40
C GLY A 439 5.38 -7.60 -24.73
N LYS A 440 5.39 -6.37 -24.19
CA LYS A 440 4.39 -5.34 -24.51
C LYS A 440 4.42 -4.93 -25.98
N LEU A 441 5.62 -4.81 -26.57
CA LEU A 441 5.80 -4.46 -27.99
C LEU A 441 5.28 -5.56 -28.91
N TYR A 442 5.74 -6.80 -28.75
CA TYR A 442 5.31 -7.95 -29.55
C TYR A 442 3.81 -8.17 -29.47
N ARG A 443 3.22 -7.96 -28.29
CA ARG A 443 1.77 -8.01 -28.11
C ARG A 443 1.04 -6.96 -28.93
N LYS A 444 1.55 -5.71 -28.99
CA LYS A 444 0.96 -4.64 -29.82
C LYS A 444 1.04 -4.97 -31.31
N GLU A 445 2.07 -5.68 -31.74
CA GLU A 445 2.25 -6.12 -33.13
C GLU A 445 1.45 -7.39 -33.48
N GLY A 446 0.82 -8.03 -32.49
CA GLY A 446 0.02 -9.25 -32.68
C GLY A 446 0.79 -10.56 -32.52
N GLU A 447 2.09 -10.50 -32.22
CA GLU A 447 2.99 -11.64 -32.03
C GLU A 447 2.83 -12.27 -30.65
N LYS A 448 1.71 -12.96 -30.43
CA LYS A 448 1.31 -13.51 -29.12
C LYS A 448 2.34 -14.49 -28.53
N GLN A 449 2.96 -15.33 -29.35
CA GLN A 449 3.91 -16.35 -28.87
C GLN A 449 5.21 -15.72 -28.34
N LEU A 450 5.78 -14.77 -29.08
CA LEU A 450 6.96 -14.03 -28.65
C LEU A 450 6.67 -13.18 -27.42
N ALA A 451 5.48 -12.58 -27.34
CA ALA A 451 5.06 -11.84 -26.17
C ALA A 451 5.03 -12.71 -24.90
N ARG A 452 4.46 -13.93 -24.98
CA ARG A 452 4.46 -14.88 -23.86
C ARG A 452 5.87 -15.26 -23.42
N GLN A 453 6.74 -15.62 -24.37
CA GLN A 453 8.13 -15.98 -24.07
C GLN A 453 8.87 -14.84 -23.37
N ALA A 454 8.69 -13.61 -23.84
CA ALA A 454 9.29 -12.44 -23.22
C ALA A 454 8.75 -12.20 -21.80
N PHE A 455 7.44 -12.32 -21.57
CA PHE A 455 6.86 -12.18 -20.23
C PHE A 455 7.27 -13.29 -19.27
N ASP A 456 7.34 -14.54 -19.72
CA ASP A 456 7.83 -15.65 -18.89
C ASP A 456 9.30 -15.47 -18.52
N SER A 457 10.11 -14.98 -19.45
CA SER A 457 11.51 -14.62 -19.18
C SER A 457 11.59 -13.52 -18.11
N ALA A 458 10.81 -12.44 -18.25
CA ALA A 458 10.74 -11.37 -17.26
C ALA A 458 10.32 -11.87 -15.87
N ARG A 459 9.27 -12.70 -15.79
CA ARG A 459 8.75 -13.27 -14.52
C ARG A 459 9.73 -14.23 -13.87
N SER A 460 10.49 -15.00 -14.67
CA SER A 460 11.49 -15.92 -14.16
C SER A 460 12.68 -15.21 -13.51
N ILE A 461 13.00 -14.01 -14.02
CA ILE A 461 14.09 -13.18 -13.52
C ILE A 461 13.62 -12.35 -12.32
N ASP A 462 12.52 -11.62 -12.47
CA ASP A 462 11.94 -10.77 -11.43
C ASP A 462 10.41 -10.93 -11.34
N PRO A 463 9.92 -11.77 -10.42
CA PRO A 463 8.49 -11.93 -10.16
C PRO A 463 7.82 -10.68 -9.59
N SER A 464 8.58 -9.70 -9.09
CA SER A 464 8.05 -8.46 -8.49
C SER A 464 7.66 -7.40 -9.52
N LEU A 465 7.84 -7.67 -10.82
CA LEU A 465 7.43 -6.77 -11.89
C LEU A 465 5.96 -6.97 -12.27
N ALA A 466 5.12 -5.93 -12.16
CA ALA A 466 3.67 -6.06 -12.42
C ALA A 466 3.31 -6.28 -13.90
N LEU A 467 4.04 -5.62 -14.82
CA LEU A 467 3.70 -5.60 -16.24
C LEU A 467 3.65 -7.00 -16.90
N PRO A 468 4.61 -7.92 -16.66
CA PRO A 468 4.52 -9.29 -17.17
C PRO A 468 3.28 -10.06 -16.71
N TRP A 469 2.89 -9.93 -15.45
CA TRP A 469 1.69 -10.58 -14.90
C TRP A 469 0.41 -10.06 -15.57
N ALA A 470 0.31 -8.74 -15.75
CA ALA A 470 -0.79 -8.14 -16.50
C ALA A 470 -0.76 -8.55 -17.98
N GLY A 471 0.43 -8.58 -18.60
CA GLY A 471 0.63 -9.00 -19.97
C GLY A 471 0.14 -10.42 -20.25
N MET A 472 0.37 -11.36 -19.32
CA MET A 472 -0.10 -12.75 -19.41
C MET A 472 -1.63 -12.88 -19.23
N SER A 473 -2.24 -12.04 -18.38
CA SER A 473 -3.69 -12.05 -18.16
C SER A 473 -4.52 -11.66 -19.38
N ALA A 474 -3.97 -10.82 -20.25
CA ALA A 474 -4.74 -10.22 -21.32
C ALA A 474 -4.93 -11.15 -22.55
N ASP A 475 -4.49 -12.41 -22.48
CA ASP A 475 -4.55 -13.40 -23.57
C ASP A 475 -5.87 -14.18 -23.68
N THR A 476 -6.88 -13.84 -22.87
CA THR A 476 -8.13 -14.61 -22.79
C THR A 476 -9.16 -14.23 -23.85
N HIS A 477 -9.72 -15.25 -24.50
CA HIS A 477 -11.00 -15.15 -25.19
C HIS A 477 -12.14 -15.62 -24.27
N ALA A 478 -13.34 -15.06 -24.45
CA ALA A 478 -14.49 -15.15 -23.54
C ALA A 478 -15.09 -16.57 -23.31
N ARG A 479 -14.44 -17.64 -23.78
CA ARG A 479 -14.92 -19.03 -23.64
C ARG A 479 -13.85 -20.04 -23.21
N ASP A 480 -12.65 -19.59 -22.85
CA ASP A 480 -11.55 -20.50 -22.47
C ASP A 480 -11.52 -20.76 -20.95
N PRO A 481 -11.20 -22.00 -20.51
CA PRO A 481 -10.96 -22.34 -19.10
C PRO A 481 -9.75 -21.61 -18.49
N THR A 482 -8.99 -20.85 -19.30
CA THR A 482 -7.87 -20.00 -18.89
C THR A 482 -8.30 -18.66 -18.28
N THR A 483 -9.61 -18.40 -18.17
CA THR A 483 -10.15 -17.15 -17.61
C THR A 483 -9.84 -16.99 -16.12
N ASP A 484 -9.82 -18.08 -15.35
CA ASP A 484 -9.45 -18.05 -13.93
C ASP A 484 -7.94 -17.83 -13.74
N GLU A 485 -7.10 -18.45 -14.56
CA GLU A 485 -5.64 -18.23 -14.55
C GLU A 485 -5.29 -16.78 -14.90
N ALA A 486 -6.01 -16.20 -15.86
CA ALA A 486 -5.85 -14.81 -16.23
C ALA A 486 -6.31 -13.86 -15.13
N TYR A 487 -7.44 -14.15 -14.49
CA TYR A 487 -7.90 -13.39 -13.33
C TYR A 487 -6.84 -13.37 -12.22
N GLU A 488 -6.30 -14.54 -11.85
CA GLU A 488 -5.25 -14.64 -10.83
C GLU A 488 -3.97 -13.91 -11.25
N SER A 489 -3.55 -14.04 -12.51
CA SER A 489 -2.38 -13.31 -13.04
C SER A 489 -2.59 -11.79 -12.99
N CYS A 490 -3.79 -11.31 -13.34
CA CYS A 490 -4.12 -9.88 -13.26
C CYS A 490 -4.19 -9.39 -11.82
N LEU A 491 -4.76 -10.21 -10.93
CA LEU A 491 -4.83 -9.91 -9.49
C LEU A 491 -3.43 -9.75 -8.89
N ARG A 492 -2.49 -10.61 -9.27
CA ARG A 492 -1.08 -10.46 -8.90
C ARG A 492 -0.48 -9.16 -9.40
N ALA A 493 -0.74 -8.78 -10.65
CA ALA A 493 -0.25 -7.52 -11.20
C ALA A 493 -0.74 -6.30 -10.40
N VAL A 494 -2.03 -6.27 -10.05
CA VAL A 494 -2.63 -5.19 -9.26
C VAL A 494 -2.09 -5.14 -7.83
N GLN A 495 -1.84 -6.30 -7.20
CA GLN A 495 -1.24 -6.37 -5.86
C GLN A 495 0.20 -5.83 -5.82
N ILE A 496 0.94 -5.99 -6.91
CA ILE A 496 2.31 -5.48 -7.04
C ILE A 496 2.29 -3.98 -7.31
N LEU A 497 1.50 -3.54 -8.30
CA LEU A 497 1.42 -2.14 -8.69
C LEU A 497 -0.03 -1.76 -9.05
N PRO A 498 -0.71 -0.93 -8.24
CA PRO A 498 -2.11 -0.56 -8.43
C PRO A 498 -2.30 0.49 -9.53
N VAL A 499 -1.98 0.12 -10.77
CA VAL A 499 -2.18 0.95 -11.97
C VAL A 499 -3.63 0.84 -12.45
N ALA A 500 -4.23 1.97 -12.84
CA ALA A 500 -5.64 2.03 -13.25
C ALA A 500 -5.97 1.05 -14.37
N GLU A 501 -5.12 0.90 -15.39
CA GLU A 501 -5.34 -0.04 -16.49
C GLU A 501 -5.37 -1.50 -16.04
N PHE A 502 -4.52 -1.88 -15.07
CA PHE A 502 -4.51 -3.23 -14.52
C PHE A 502 -5.75 -3.48 -13.65
N GLN A 503 -6.19 -2.48 -12.88
CA GLN A 503 -7.38 -2.56 -12.05
C GLN A 503 -8.67 -2.66 -12.88
N ILE A 504 -8.77 -1.90 -13.97
CA ILE A 504 -9.87 -2.00 -14.93
C ILE A 504 -9.84 -3.39 -15.60
N GLY A 505 -8.66 -3.87 -15.99
CA GLY A 505 -8.48 -5.22 -16.54
C GLY A 505 -8.94 -6.32 -15.58
N LEU A 506 -8.57 -6.21 -14.30
CA LEU A 506 -8.99 -7.15 -13.24
C LEU A 506 -10.52 -7.17 -13.10
N ALA A 507 -11.18 -6.01 -13.07
CA ALA A 507 -12.64 -5.94 -12.99
C ALA A 507 -13.34 -6.55 -14.22
N LYS A 508 -12.78 -6.36 -15.42
CA LYS A 508 -13.28 -7.04 -16.65
C LYS A 508 -13.14 -8.55 -16.58
N LEU A 509 -11.99 -9.05 -16.11
CA LEU A 509 -11.77 -10.50 -15.93
C LEU A 509 -12.65 -11.08 -14.81
N ALA A 510 -12.89 -10.31 -13.74
CA ALA A 510 -13.81 -10.68 -12.66
C ALA A 510 -15.26 -10.83 -13.15
N LEU A 511 -15.68 -9.99 -14.10
CA LEU A 511 -16.99 -10.10 -14.74
C LEU A 511 -17.11 -11.41 -15.55
N LEU A 512 -16.04 -11.85 -16.22
CA LEU A 512 -16.02 -13.07 -17.03
C LEU A 512 -15.90 -14.35 -16.18
N SER A 513 -15.09 -14.34 -15.12
CA SER A 513 -14.87 -15.46 -14.20
C SER A 513 -15.96 -15.61 -13.13
N GLY A 514 -16.77 -14.57 -12.90
CA GLY A 514 -17.82 -14.57 -11.87
C GLY A 514 -17.35 -14.13 -10.47
N HIS A 515 -16.16 -13.53 -10.35
CA HIS A 515 -15.60 -13.03 -9.08
C HIS A 515 -15.89 -11.54 -8.79
N LEU A 516 -16.88 -10.96 -9.47
CA LEU A 516 -17.19 -9.52 -9.42
C LEU A 516 -17.53 -8.99 -8.02
N SER A 517 -18.10 -9.81 -7.13
CA SER A 517 -18.47 -9.42 -5.76
C SER A 517 -17.29 -9.39 -4.77
N SER A 518 -16.08 -9.78 -5.20
CA SER A 518 -14.91 -9.84 -4.33
C SER A 518 -14.52 -8.46 -3.77
N SER A 519 -14.00 -8.44 -2.55
CA SER A 519 -13.49 -7.22 -1.90
C SER A 519 -12.27 -6.64 -2.61
N GLN A 520 -11.43 -7.49 -3.18
CA GLN A 520 -10.23 -7.10 -3.91
C GLN A 520 -10.57 -6.33 -5.19
N VAL A 521 -11.53 -6.84 -5.97
CA VAL A 521 -11.99 -6.16 -7.19
C VAL A 521 -12.66 -4.82 -6.85
N PHE A 522 -13.45 -4.77 -5.77
CA PHE A 522 -14.07 -3.54 -5.29
C PHE A 522 -13.05 -2.46 -4.91
N GLY A 523 -12.03 -2.79 -4.11
CA GLY A 523 -10.97 -1.84 -3.77
C GLY A 523 -10.18 -1.38 -4.99
N ALA A 524 -9.86 -2.29 -5.90
CA ALA A 524 -9.13 -2.00 -7.13
C ALA A 524 -9.90 -1.05 -8.05
N ILE A 525 -11.20 -1.28 -8.28
CA ILE A 525 -11.98 -0.44 -9.20
C ILE A 525 -12.25 0.96 -8.63
N GLN A 526 -12.42 1.09 -7.32
CA GLN A 526 -12.53 2.40 -6.67
C GLN A 526 -11.26 3.24 -6.83
N GLN A 527 -10.09 2.61 -6.75
CA GLN A 527 -8.81 3.27 -7.02
C GLN A 527 -8.70 3.64 -8.51
N ALA A 528 -9.12 2.76 -9.41
CA ALA A 528 -9.08 3.03 -10.84
C ALA A 528 -9.93 4.25 -11.22
N VAL A 529 -11.12 4.41 -10.65
CA VAL A 529 -11.98 5.58 -10.88
C VAL A 529 -11.27 6.88 -10.50
N GLN A 530 -10.50 6.88 -9.41
CA GLN A 530 -9.75 8.08 -8.97
C GLN A 530 -8.59 8.44 -9.90
N HIS A 531 -7.94 7.47 -10.55
CA HIS A 531 -6.77 7.73 -11.40
C HIS A 531 -7.11 7.81 -12.90
N ALA A 532 -8.25 7.27 -13.29
CA ALA A 532 -8.75 7.17 -14.65
C ALA A 532 -10.23 7.62 -14.73
N PRO A 533 -10.59 8.82 -14.21
CA PRO A 533 -11.98 9.29 -14.16
C PRO A 533 -12.55 9.61 -15.55
N TYR A 534 -11.68 9.80 -16.55
CA TYR A 534 -12.05 10.10 -17.93
C TYR A 534 -12.40 8.86 -18.76
N TYR A 535 -12.09 7.65 -18.28
CA TYR A 535 -12.48 6.40 -18.93
C TYR A 535 -13.90 6.01 -18.51
N PRO A 536 -14.86 5.90 -19.44
CA PRO A 536 -16.20 5.43 -19.10
C PRO A 536 -16.24 4.02 -18.50
N GLU A 537 -15.29 3.17 -18.90
CA GLU A 537 -15.21 1.78 -18.44
C GLU A 537 -14.93 1.66 -16.95
N SER A 538 -14.16 2.60 -16.36
CA SER A 538 -13.83 2.56 -14.93
C SER A 538 -15.09 2.73 -14.08
N HIS A 539 -15.90 3.73 -14.41
CA HIS A 539 -17.18 4.03 -13.77
C HIS A 539 -18.23 2.93 -13.99
N ASN A 540 -18.36 2.43 -15.23
CA ASN A 540 -19.33 1.38 -15.54
C ASN A 540 -19.02 0.06 -14.80
N LEU A 541 -17.74 -0.33 -14.73
CA LEU A 541 -17.33 -1.51 -13.97
C LEU A 541 -17.52 -1.29 -12.46
N ASN A 542 -17.24 -0.10 -11.94
CA ASN A 542 -17.52 0.24 -10.54
C ASN A 542 -19.01 0.07 -10.23
N GLY A 543 -19.89 0.55 -11.12
CA GLY A 543 -21.33 0.35 -11.01
C GLY A 543 -21.73 -1.12 -10.96
N LEU A 544 -21.16 -1.96 -11.85
CA LEU A 544 -21.44 -3.40 -11.89
C LEU A 544 -20.96 -4.12 -10.60
N VAL A 545 -19.81 -3.73 -10.05
CA VAL A 545 -19.31 -4.28 -8.79
C VAL A 545 -20.21 -3.87 -7.62
N CYS A 546 -20.63 -2.61 -7.55
CA CYS A 546 -21.60 -2.13 -6.55
C CYS A 546 -22.92 -2.91 -6.65
N GLU A 547 -23.43 -3.12 -7.86
CA GLU A 547 -24.65 -3.89 -8.11
C GLU A 547 -24.51 -5.35 -7.64
N ALA A 548 -23.38 -6.00 -7.93
CA ALA A 548 -23.09 -7.36 -7.48
C ALA A 548 -23.02 -7.48 -5.94
N ARG A 549 -22.67 -6.39 -5.25
CA ARG A 549 -22.64 -6.27 -3.78
C ARG A 549 -23.98 -5.80 -3.20
N CYS A 550 -25.02 -5.63 -4.02
CA CYS A 550 -26.34 -5.10 -3.66
C CYS A 550 -26.35 -3.64 -3.19
N ASP A 551 -25.32 -2.85 -3.52
CA ASP A 551 -25.29 -1.41 -3.26
C ASP A 551 -25.79 -0.64 -4.50
N TYR A 552 -27.11 -0.60 -4.65
CA TYR A 552 -27.75 -0.07 -5.85
C TYR A 552 -27.65 1.46 -5.95
N GLN A 553 -27.58 2.18 -4.83
CA GLN A 553 -27.48 3.64 -4.86
C GLN A 553 -26.12 4.09 -5.40
N SER A 554 -25.03 3.51 -4.89
CA SER A 554 -23.69 3.78 -5.42
C SER A 554 -23.50 3.27 -6.85
N ALA A 555 -24.17 2.17 -7.22
CA ALA A 555 -24.20 1.69 -8.60
C ALA A 555 -24.79 2.74 -9.55
N VAL A 556 -25.96 3.30 -9.22
CA VAL A 556 -26.61 4.36 -10.01
C VAL A 556 -25.71 5.59 -10.16
N ALA A 557 -25.09 6.04 -9.07
CA ALA A 557 -24.16 7.18 -9.11
C ALA A 557 -23.00 6.90 -10.09
N SER A 558 -22.39 5.72 -9.99
CA SER A 558 -21.29 5.31 -10.86
C SER A 558 -21.70 5.23 -12.33
N TYR A 559 -22.89 4.68 -12.64
CA TYR A 559 -23.38 4.63 -14.02
C TYR A 559 -23.70 6.01 -14.60
N ARG A 560 -24.21 6.94 -13.78
CA ARG A 560 -24.40 8.33 -14.22
C ARG A 560 -23.07 8.99 -14.58
N LEU A 561 -22.04 8.81 -13.75
CA LEU A 561 -20.68 9.28 -14.08
C LEU A 561 -20.13 8.62 -15.35
N ALA A 562 -20.39 7.33 -15.57
CA ALA A 562 -20.03 6.63 -16.81
C ALA A 562 -20.71 7.26 -18.03
N ARG A 563 -22.00 7.62 -17.92
CA ARG A 563 -22.76 8.31 -18.98
C ARG A 563 -22.16 9.68 -19.29
N CYS A 564 -21.87 10.48 -18.26
CA CYS A 564 -21.21 11.78 -18.43
C CYS A 564 -19.86 11.63 -19.14
N ALA A 565 -19.03 10.67 -18.73
CA ALA A 565 -17.72 10.42 -19.34
C ALA A 565 -17.80 10.04 -20.84
N ILE A 566 -18.82 9.28 -21.25
CA ILE A 566 -19.05 8.98 -22.67
C ILE A 566 -19.39 10.25 -23.44
N ASN A 567 -20.33 11.04 -22.93
CA ASN A 567 -20.80 12.24 -23.61
C ASN A 567 -19.68 13.28 -23.81
N THR A 568 -18.75 13.36 -22.87
CA THR A 568 -17.68 14.38 -22.87
C THR A 568 -16.41 13.94 -23.59
N PHE A 569 -15.98 12.67 -23.47
CA PHE A 569 -14.65 12.24 -23.92
C PHE A 569 -14.64 11.16 -25.02
N SER A 570 -15.79 10.59 -25.39
CA SER A 570 -15.87 9.59 -26.46
C SER A 570 -16.04 10.25 -27.83
N GLY A 571 -14.96 10.28 -28.63
CA GLY A 571 -14.95 10.89 -29.98
C GLY A 571 -15.81 10.19 -31.04
N SER A 572 -16.34 8.99 -30.77
CA SER A 572 -17.40 8.37 -31.56
C SER A 572 -18.39 7.66 -30.64
N ILE A 573 -19.59 8.21 -30.55
CA ILE A 573 -20.67 7.66 -29.73
C ILE A 573 -21.12 6.33 -30.36
N LEU A 574 -20.57 5.22 -29.86
CA LEU A 574 -21.18 3.91 -30.03
C LEU A 574 -22.47 3.90 -29.22
N LYS A 575 -23.60 4.20 -29.87
CA LYS A 575 -24.95 4.19 -29.25
C LYS A 575 -25.23 2.93 -28.43
N SER A 576 -24.58 1.82 -28.76
CA SER A 576 -24.64 0.56 -28.00
C SER A 576 -24.16 0.71 -26.55
N HIS A 577 -23.07 1.44 -26.29
CA HIS A 577 -22.52 1.58 -24.93
C HIS A 577 -23.39 2.47 -24.05
N LEU A 578 -23.94 3.57 -24.60
CA LEU A 578 -24.90 4.40 -23.89
C LEU A 578 -26.14 3.61 -23.52
N ARG A 579 -26.67 2.82 -24.47
CA ARG A 579 -27.81 1.94 -24.22
C ARG A 579 -27.53 0.95 -23.08
N ASP A 580 -26.39 0.28 -23.09
CA ASP A 580 -26.04 -0.70 -22.05
C ASP A 580 -25.93 -0.04 -20.66
N ILE A 581 -25.38 1.17 -20.58
CA ILE A 581 -25.32 1.96 -19.33
C ILE A 581 -26.71 2.38 -18.88
N SER A 582 -27.57 2.88 -19.78
CA SER A 582 -28.95 3.25 -19.44
C SER A 582 -29.75 2.05 -18.95
N PHE A 583 -29.55 0.85 -19.51
CA PHE A 583 -30.13 -0.38 -18.95
C PHE A 583 -29.62 -0.67 -17.54
N ASN A 584 -28.33 -0.52 -17.29
CA ASN A 584 -27.76 -0.71 -15.96
C ASN A 584 -28.31 0.30 -14.93
N ILE A 585 -28.51 1.57 -15.35
CA ILE A 585 -29.15 2.62 -14.54
C ILE A 585 -30.59 2.23 -14.21
N ALA A 586 -31.42 1.92 -15.21
CA ALA A 586 -32.83 1.55 -15.01
C ALA A 586 -32.97 0.30 -14.13
N ARG A 587 -32.11 -0.71 -14.34
CA ARG A 587 -32.06 -1.93 -13.52
C ARG A 587 -31.73 -1.61 -12.05
N SER A 588 -30.71 -0.78 -11.83
CA SER A 588 -30.27 -0.42 -10.48
C SER A 588 -31.26 0.48 -9.75
N LEU A 589 -31.88 1.44 -10.45
CA LEU A 589 -32.95 2.29 -9.90
C LEU A 589 -34.16 1.48 -9.46
N SER A 590 -34.63 0.54 -10.31
CA SER A 590 -35.73 -0.37 -9.97
C SER A 590 -35.41 -1.23 -8.74
N LYS A 591 -34.16 -1.66 -8.57
CA LYS A 591 -33.70 -2.42 -7.40
C LYS A 591 -33.50 -1.57 -6.15
N ALA A 592 -33.12 -0.31 -6.31
CA ALA A 592 -33.00 0.67 -5.22
C ALA A 592 -34.36 1.12 -4.66
N GLY A 593 -35.46 0.88 -5.40
CA GLY A 593 -36.81 1.30 -5.02
C GLY A 593 -37.27 2.60 -5.70
N ASN A 594 -36.45 3.20 -6.56
CA ASN A 594 -36.77 4.41 -7.32
C ASN A 594 -37.39 4.04 -8.68
N ALA A 595 -38.56 3.38 -8.64
CA ALA A 595 -39.20 2.85 -9.83
C ALA A 595 -39.65 3.93 -10.84
N LEU A 596 -40.01 5.12 -10.35
CA LEU A 596 -40.42 6.26 -11.20
C LEU A 596 -39.29 6.69 -12.15
N ASP A 597 -38.09 6.93 -11.60
CA ASP A 597 -36.91 7.30 -12.39
C ASP A 597 -36.52 6.17 -13.36
N ALA A 598 -36.65 4.90 -12.94
CA ALA A 598 -36.39 3.76 -13.80
C ALA A 598 -37.35 3.68 -15.00
N VAL A 599 -38.62 4.05 -14.80
CA VAL A 599 -39.61 4.14 -15.90
C VAL A 599 -39.26 5.26 -16.85
N GLN A 600 -38.86 6.43 -16.35
CA GLN A 600 -38.44 7.55 -17.20
C GLN A 600 -37.28 7.16 -18.12
N GLU A 601 -36.23 6.55 -17.58
CA GLU A 601 -35.08 6.06 -18.36
C GLU A 601 -35.50 5.03 -19.43
N CYS A 602 -36.45 4.14 -19.12
CA CYS A 602 -36.97 3.18 -20.10
C CYS A 602 -37.84 3.83 -21.19
N GLU A 603 -38.66 4.84 -20.85
CA GLU A 603 -39.46 5.59 -21.82
C GLU A 603 -38.56 6.38 -22.78
N ASP A 604 -37.46 6.94 -22.29
CA ASP A 604 -36.51 7.65 -23.13
C ASP A 604 -35.80 6.71 -24.10
N LEU A 605 -35.35 5.54 -23.63
CA LEU A 605 -34.83 4.47 -24.51
C LEU A 605 -35.87 3.99 -25.54
N LYS A 606 -37.15 3.94 -25.17
CA LYS A 606 -38.25 3.58 -26.07
C LYS A 606 -38.47 4.62 -27.16
N LYS A 607 -38.43 5.92 -26.83
CA LYS A 607 -38.52 7.03 -27.80
C LYS A 607 -37.38 6.99 -28.81
N GLU A 608 -36.18 6.60 -28.37
CA GLU A 608 -35.00 6.47 -29.23
C GLU A 608 -34.99 5.17 -30.06
N GLY A 609 -35.91 4.24 -29.81
CA GLY A 609 -35.97 2.95 -30.50
C GLY A 609 -34.86 1.98 -30.09
N LEU A 610 -34.25 2.18 -28.91
CA LEU A 610 -33.14 1.38 -28.37
C LEU A 610 -33.58 0.41 -27.27
N LEU A 611 -34.89 0.16 -27.15
CA LEU A 611 -35.44 -0.69 -26.10
C LEU A 611 -35.46 -2.17 -26.52
N ASP A 612 -34.45 -2.91 -26.06
CA ASP A 612 -34.27 -4.33 -26.29
C ASP A 612 -35.19 -5.20 -25.40
N ALA A 613 -35.15 -6.52 -25.60
CA ALA A 613 -35.84 -7.50 -24.75
C ALA A 613 -35.51 -7.35 -23.24
N GLN A 614 -34.26 -7.06 -22.89
CA GLN A 614 -33.85 -6.83 -21.50
C GLN A 614 -34.43 -5.52 -20.95
N GLY A 615 -34.46 -4.46 -21.77
CA GLY A 615 -35.10 -3.20 -21.43
C GLY A 615 -36.60 -3.36 -21.17
N LEU A 616 -37.31 -4.12 -22.01
CA LEU A 616 -38.73 -4.43 -21.83
C LEU A 616 -39.00 -5.17 -20.51
N GLN A 617 -38.11 -6.08 -20.08
CA GLN A 617 -38.25 -6.75 -18.78
C GLN A 617 -38.12 -5.76 -17.62
N ILE A 618 -37.10 -4.89 -17.65
CA ILE A 618 -36.88 -3.87 -16.62
C ILE A 618 -38.07 -2.91 -16.58
N TYR A 619 -38.50 -2.41 -17.74
CA TYR A 619 -39.63 -1.50 -17.88
C TYR A 619 -40.93 -2.09 -17.32
N ALA A 620 -41.25 -3.34 -17.64
CA ALA A 620 -42.41 -4.03 -17.07
C ALA A 620 -42.33 -4.17 -15.54
N ILE A 621 -41.15 -4.49 -14.99
CA ILE A 621 -40.95 -4.57 -13.53
C ILE A 621 -41.14 -3.20 -12.88
N SER A 622 -40.56 -2.15 -13.43
CA SER A 622 -40.63 -0.79 -12.89
C SER A 622 -42.08 -0.26 -12.89
N LEU A 623 -42.84 -0.48 -13.97
CA LEU A 623 -44.27 -0.14 -14.04
C LEU A 623 -45.10 -0.90 -12.99
N TRP A 624 -44.82 -2.20 -12.82
CA TRP A 624 -45.47 -3.01 -11.80
C TRP A 624 -45.17 -2.50 -10.37
N GLN A 625 -43.94 -2.07 -10.10
CA GLN A 625 -43.55 -1.51 -8.80
C GLN A 625 -44.29 -0.19 -8.48
N ILE A 626 -44.64 0.61 -9.49
CA ILE A 626 -45.42 1.84 -9.34
C ILE A 626 -46.92 1.53 -9.16
N GLY A 627 -47.38 0.37 -9.63
CA GLY A 627 -48.78 -0.09 -9.54
C GLY A 627 -49.55 -0.03 -10.86
N GLU A 628 -48.91 0.30 -11.98
CA GLU A 628 -49.52 0.38 -13.32
C GLU A 628 -49.59 -1.01 -13.99
N ASN A 629 -50.39 -1.90 -13.41
CA ASN A 629 -50.45 -3.31 -13.81
C ASN A 629 -50.87 -3.54 -15.27
N ASP A 630 -51.80 -2.74 -15.79
CA ASP A 630 -52.33 -2.91 -17.15
C ASP A 630 -51.27 -2.60 -18.22
N ILE A 631 -50.51 -1.53 -18.01
CA ILE A 631 -49.41 -1.11 -18.90
C ILE A 631 -48.25 -2.10 -18.77
N ALA A 632 -47.94 -2.54 -17.55
CA ALA A 632 -46.92 -3.56 -17.32
C ALA A 632 -47.25 -4.88 -18.07
N LEU A 633 -48.52 -5.28 -18.08
CA LEU A 633 -48.99 -6.45 -18.84
C LEU A 633 -48.97 -6.23 -20.36
N SER A 634 -49.22 -5.01 -20.86
CA SER A 634 -49.06 -4.73 -22.30
C SER A 634 -47.61 -4.84 -22.74
N VAL A 635 -46.67 -4.33 -21.94
CA VAL A 635 -45.22 -4.46 -22.20
C VAL A 635 -44.78 -5.92 -22.18
N ALA A 636 -45.32 -6.73 -21.28
CA ALA A 636 -45.05 -8.17 -21.25
C ALA A 636 -45.57 -8.89 -22.51
N ARG A 637 -46.67 -8.42 -23.12
CA ARG A 637 -47.17 -8.95 -24.40
C ARG A 637 -46.26 -8.54 -25.57
N ASP A 638 -45.75 -7.31 -25.57
CA ASP A 638 -44.77 -6.85 -26.57
C ASP A 638 -43.47 -7.67 -26.49
N LEU A 639 -43.02 -7.96 -25.26
CA LEU A 639 -41.90 -8.87 -25.03
C LEU A 639 -42.23 -10.28 -25.57
N ALA A 640 -43.43 -10.81 -25.29
CA ALA A 640 -43.85 -12.12 -25.78
C ALA A 640 -43.86 -12.20 -27.32
N ALA A 641 -44.26 -11.12 -28.01
CA ALA A 641 -44.27 -11.04 -29.46
C ALA A 641 -42.86 -11.14 -30.07
N SER A 642 -41.83 -10.66 -29.36
CA SER A 642 -40.44 -10.70 -29.83
C SER A 642 -39.69 -12.00 -29.53
N VAL A 643 -40.24 -12.90 -28.69
CA VAL A 643 -39.59 -14.16 -28.24
C VAL A 643 -39.19 -15.08 -29.39
N SER A 644 -39.99 -15.14 -30.46
CA SER A 644 -39.73 -16.00 -31.62
C SER A 644 -38.47 -15.60 -32.41
N ALA A 645 -38.07 -14.33 -32.35
CA ALA A 645 -36.91 -13.79 -33.05
C ALA A 645 -35.61 -13.79 -32.20
N MET A 646 -35.68 -14.16 -30.92
CA MET A 646 -34.53 -14.09 -29.99
C MET A 646 -33.60 -15.30 -30.07
N GLU A 647 -32.34 -15.12 -29.65
CA GLU A 647 -31.41 -16.23 -29.38
C GLU A 647 -31.92 -17.15 -28.24
N GLN A 648 -31.48 -18.42 -28.24
CA GLN A 648 -32.02 -19.44 -27.32
C GLN A 648 -31.86 -19.09 -25.83
N ALA A 649 -30.77 -18.45 -25.42
CA ALA A 649 -30.51 -18.07 -24.04
C ALA A 649 -31.37 -16.88 -23.57
N SER A 650 -31.49 -15.83 -24.39
CA SER A 650 -32.33 -14.66 -24.10
C SER A 650 -33.81 -15.02 -24.19
N ARG A 651 -34.19 -15.89 -25.12
CA ARG A 651 -35.54 -16.47 -25.22
C ARG A 651 -35.94 -17.17 -23.92
N ALA A 652 -35.06 -18.00 -23.36
CA ALA A 652 -35.34 -18.71 -22.12
C ALA A 652 -35.50 -17.77 -20.92
N ALA A 653 -34.65 -16.73 -20.82
CA ALA A 653 -34.76 -15.71 -19.79
C ALA A 653 -36.09 -14.93 -19.90
N SER A 654 -36.48 -14.52 -21.11
CA SER A 654 -37.72 -13.78 -21.36
C SER A 654 -38.98 -14.62 -21.08
N VAL A 655 -39.02 -15.88 -21.50
CA VAL A 655 -40.15 -16.79 -21.21
C VAL A 655 -40.27 -17.06 -19.71
N SER A 656 -39.14 -17.32 -19.05
CA SER A 656 -39.08 -17.46 -17.58
C SER A 656 -39.60 -16.20 -16.88
N PHE A 657 -39.18 -15.02 -17.33
CA PHE A 657 -39.66 -13.75 -16.82
C PHE A 657 -41.17 -13.60 -16.99
N ILE A 658 -41.70 -13.80 -18.20
CA ILE A 658 -43.15 -13.69 -18.49
C ILE A 658 -43.97 -14.61 -17.59
N CYS A 659 -43.53 -15.86 -17.40
CA CYS A 659 -44.22 -16.82 -16.53
C CYS A 659 -44.22 -16.35 -15.06
N LYS A 660 -43.06 -15.93 -14.53
CA LYS A 660 -42.94 -15.38 -13.16
C LYS A 660 -43.79 -14.11 -12.98
N PHE A 661 -43.82 -13.26 -14.00
CA PHE A 661 -44.48 -11.96 -13.99
C PHE A 661 -46.01 -12.09 -14.04
N LEU A 662 -46.53 -12.91 -14.95
CA LEU A 662 -47.96 -13.22 -15.04
C LEU A 662 -48.47 -13.83 -13.74
N TYR A 663 -47.72 -14.76 -13.16
CA TYR A 663 -48.06 -15.36 -11.88
C TYR A 663 -48.19 -14.30 -10.76
N LYS A 664 -47.25 -13.34 -10.70
CA LYS A 664 -47.28 -12.29 -9.67
C LYS A 664 -48.42 -11.29 -9.83
N ILE A 665 -48.76 -10.88 -11.06
CA ILE A 665 -49.78 -9.84 -11.29
C ILE A 665 -51.18 -10.43 -11.36
N SER A 666 -51.34 -11.47 -12.18
CA SER A 666 -52.65 -12.01 -12.54
C SER A 666 -53.06 -13.25 -11.73
N GLY A 667 -52.14 -13.78 -10.93
CA GLY A 667 -52.37 -14.96 -10.09
C GLY A 667 -52.07 -16.28 -10.80
N GLN A 668 -52.35 -17.36 -10.10
CA GLN A 668 -51.95 -18.70 -10.50
C GLN A 668 -52.70 -19.24 -11.72
N GLU A 669 -54.02 -19.03 -11.76
CA GLU A 669 -54.90 -19.66 -12.76
C GLU A 669 -54.69 -19.08 -14.16
N SER A 670 -54.53 -17.77 -14.26
CA SER A 670 -54.19 -17.05 -15.50
C SER A 670 -52.79 -17.40 -16.01
N ALA A 671 -51.81 -17.57 -15.12
CA ALA A 671 -50.47 -18.01 -15.47
C ALA A 671 -50.48 -19.43 -16.06
N ILE A 672 -51.21 -20.36 -15.46
CA ILE A 672 -51.39 -21.73 -15.97
C ILE A 672 -52.01 -21.73 -17.37
N ILE A 673 -53.10 -20.99 -17.57
CA ILE A 673 -53.77 -20.87 -18.87
C ILE A 673 -52.81 -20.30 -19.93
N SER A 674 -51.98 -19.34 -19.56
CA SER A 674 -51.03 -18.70 -20.49
C SER A 674 -49.89 -19.64 -20.87
N ILE A 675 -49.35 -20.40 -19.90
CA ILE A 675 -48.30 -21.41 -20.13
C ILE A 675 -48.82 -22.50 -21.06
N LEU A 676 -50.06 -22.98 -20.87
CA LEU A 676 -50.67 -24.00 -21.72
C LEU A 676 -50.90 -23.54 -23.17
N LYS A 677 -51.04 -22.23 -23.40
CA LYS A 677 -51.17 -21.65 -24.75
C LYS A 677 -49.82 -21.47 -25.47
N MET A 678 -48.70 -21.55 -24.75
CA MET A 678 -47.37 -21.38 -25.36
C MET A 678 -46.90 -22.66 -26.08
N PRO A 679 -46.15 -22.54 -27.19
CA PRO A 679 -45.56 -23.69 -27.88
C PRO A 679 -44.64 -24.51 -26.96
N LYS A 680 -44.75 -25.85 -27.02
CA LYS A 680 -43.93 -26.76 -26.19
C LYS A 680 -42.41 -26.60 -26.42
N GLU A 681 -42.02 -26.17 -27.61
CA GLU A 681 -40.63 -25.92 -28.01
C GLU A 681 -39.95 -24.82 -27.19
N LEU A 682 -40.72 -23.88 -26.63
CA LEU A 682 -40.17 -22.80 -25.80
C LEU A 682 -39.69 -23.30 -24.42
N PHE A 683 -40.05 -24.52 -24.01
CA PHE A 683 -39.72 -25.08 -22.70
C PHE A 683 -38.47 -25.98 -22.70
N GLN A 684 -37.71 -26.00 -23.79
CA GLN A 684 -36.47 -26.79 -23.95
C GLN A 684 -35.25 -26.12 -23.29
N ASN A 685 -35.35 -25.80 -22.00
CA ASN A 685 -34.25 -25.23 -21.20
C ASN A 685 -34.42 -25.56 -19.72
N SER A 686 -33.32 -25.88 -19.02
CA SER A 686 -33.34 -26.22 -17.59
C SER A 686 -33.99 -25.11 -16.74
N LYS A 687 -33.64 -23.84 -16.98
CA LYS A 687 -34.16 -22.68 -16.22
C LYS A 687 -35.68 -22.53 -16.33
N ILE A 688 -36.24 -22.74 -17.51
CA ILE A 688 -37.68 -22.63 -17.72
C ILE A 688 -38.39 -23.84 -17.09
N SER A 689 -37.79 -25.03 -17.22
CA SER A 689 -38.26 -26.25 -16.56
C SER A 689 -38.44 -26.01 -15.06
N PHE A 690 -37.49 -25.33 -14.40
CA PHE A 690 -37.61 -24.95 -12.98
C PHE A 690 -38.82 -24.07 -12.69
N VAL A 691 -38.99 -22.98 -13.44
CA VAL A 691 -40.07 -22.02 -13.21
C VAL A 691 -41.44 -22.68 -13.42
N VAL A 692 -41.60 -23.44 -14.50
CA VAL A 692 -42.86 -24.15 -14.79
C VAL A 692 -43.11 -25.25 -13.74
N SER A 693 -42.06 -25.95 -13.30
CA SER A 693 -42.18 -26.96 -12.24
C SER A 693 -42.56 -26.34 -10.89
N ALA A 694 -42.07 -25.15 -10.58
CA ALA A 694 -42.44 -24.42 -9.35
C ALA A 694 -43.89 -23.93 -9.41
N ILE A 695 -44.35 -23.38 -10.54
CA ILE A 695 -45.76 -23.00 -10.73
C ILE A 695 -46.65 -24.26 -10.65
N HIS A 696 -46.23 -25.37 -11.25
CA HIS A 696 -46.91 -26.64 -11.14
C HIS A 696 -46.92 -27.19 -9.71
N ALA A 697 -45.87 -26.98 -8.90
CA ALA A 697 -45.84 -27.43 -7.51
C ALA A 697 -46.97 -26.80 -6.68
N LEU A 698 -47.40 -25.59 -7.05
CA LEU A 698 -48.51 -24.88 -6.42
C LEU A 698 -49.87 -25.23 -7.05
N ASP A 699 -49.91 -25.86 -8.22
CA ASP A 699 -51.13 -26.25 -8.94
C ASP A 699 -51.76 -27.52 -8.37
N GLU A 700 -52.83 -27.36 -7.60
CA GLU A 700 -53.65 -28.44 -7.06
C GLU A 700 -54.34 -29.27 -8.16
N SER A 701 -54.60 -28.66 -9.32
CA SER A 701 -55.34 -29.30 -10.41
C SER A 701 -54.47 -30.11 -11.39
N ASN A 702 -53.14 -30.11 -11.20
CA ASN A 702 -52.14 -30.83 -12.01
C ASN A 702 -52.22 -30.57 -13.53
N LYS A 703 -52.77 -29.44 -13.97
CA LYS A 703 -52.98 -29.11 -15.39
C LYS A 703 -51.66 -29.00 -16.17
N LEU A 704 -50.57 -28.62 -15.49
CA LEU A 704 -49.24 -28.46 -16.08
C LEU A 704 -48.39 -29.74 -16.14
N GLU A 705 -48.90 -30.89 -15.69
CA GLU A 705 -48.11 -32.13 -15.57
C GLU A 705 -47.53 -32.62 -16.90
N SER A 706 -48.27 -32.45 -18.01
CA SER A 706 -47.81 -32.81 -19.36
C SER A 706 -46.64 -31.95 -19.87
N VAL A 707 -46.55 -30.69 -19.43
CA VAL A 707 -45.45 -29.77 -19.80
C VAL A 707 -44.22 -30.06 -18.94
N VAL A 708 -44.41 -30.21 -17.62
CA VAL A 708 -43.34 -30.51 -16.67
C VAL A 708 -42.66 -31.86 -16.96
N SER A 709 -43.43 -32.89 -17.30
CA SER A 709 -42.87 -34.20 -17.65
C SER A 709 -41.98 -34.12 -18.90
N SER A 710 -42.38 -33.34 -19.90
CA SER A 710 -41.58 -33.13 -21.12
C SER A 710 -40.33 -32.28 -20.90
N SER A 711 -40.31 -31.37 -19.91
CA SER A 711 -39.20 -30.45 -19.66
C SER A 711 -38.11 -31.01 -18.74
N ARG A 712 -38.35 -32.15 -18.06
CA ARG A 712 -37.37 -32.79 -17.17
C ARG A 712 -36.16 -33.38 -17.92
N CYS A 713 -36.32 -33.72 -19.19
CA CYS A 713 -35.25 -34.28 -20.03
C CYS A 713 -34.09 -33.30 -20.30
N PHE A 714 -34.24 -32.01 -19.98
CA PHE A 714 -33.24 -30.96 -20.24
C PHE A 714 -32.42 -30.55 -19.02
N LEU A 715 -32.53 -31.27 -17.89
CA LEU A 715 -31.70 -31.06 -16.71
C LEU A 715 -30.38 -31.82 -16.89
N ALA A 716 -29.26 -31.12 -16.91
CA ALA A 716 -27.97 -31.73 -17.22
C ALA A 716 -27.04 -31.84 -16.00
N SER A 717 -27.13 -30.91 -15.04
CA SER A 717 -26.24 -30.90 -13.88
C SER A 717 -26.85 -31.59 -12.66
N ASN A 718 -25.99 -32.24 -11.85
CA ASN A 718 -26.40 -32.88 -10.60
C ASN A 718 -27.04 -31.88 -9.61
N GLU A 719 -26.59 -30.62 -9.60
CA GLU A 719 -27.23 -29.56 -8.79
C GLU A 719 -28.63 -29.22 -9.28
N GLU A 720 -28.84 -29.08 -10.59
CA GLU A 720 -30.17 -28.80 -11.13
C GLU A 720 -31.14 -29.95 -10.81
N ILE A 721 -30.70 -31.20 -10.97
CA ILE A 721 -31.52 -32.36 -10.64
C ILE A 721 -31.84 -32.38 -9.14
N ALA A 722 -30.88 -32.06 -8.27
CA ALA A 722 -31.10 -31.96 -6.83
C ALA A 722 -32.10 -30.85 -6.45
N ARG A 723 -31.99 -29.66 -7.06
CA ARG A 723 -32.96 -28.56 -6.87
C ARG A 723 -34.36 -28.98 -7.34
N MET A 724 -34.47 -29.75 -8.42
CA MET A 724 -35.76 -30.27 -8.89
C MET A 724 -36.39 -31.26 -7.92
N HIS A 725 -35.61 -32.17 -7.33
CA HIS A 725 -36.10 -33.05 -6.27
C HIS A 725 -36.61 -32.27 -5.06
N CYS A 726 -35.96 -31.16 -4.71
CA CYS A 726 -36.43 -30.25 -3.66
C CYS A 726 -37.77 -29.61 -4.02
N LEU A 727 -37.94 -29.12 -5.25
CA LEU A 727 -39.23 -28.58 -5.73
C LEU A 727 -40.34 -29.64 -5.76
N VAL A 728 -40.05 -30.86 -6.19
CA VAL A 728 -41.01 -31.97 -6.19
C VAL A 728 -41.43 -32.33 -4.77
N ALA A 729 -40.49 -32.36 -3.83
CA ALA A 729 -40.81 -32.58 -2.42
C ALA A 729 -41.74 -31.49 -1.89
N LEU A 730 -41.43 -30.22 -2.13
CA LEU A 730 -42.28 -29.08 -1.73
C LEU A 730 -43.67 -29.15 -2.37
N GLY A 731 -43.77 -29.52 -3.65
CA GLY A 731 -45.06 -29.69 -4.32
C GLY A 731 -45.91 -30.81 -3.69
N LYS A 732 -45.29 -31.92 -3.26
CA LYS A 732 -46.01 -32.98 -2.53
C LYS A 732 -46.54 -32.53 -1.18
N LEU A 733 -45.78 -31.67 -0.47
CA LEU A 733 -46.23 -31.09 0.80
C LEU A 733 -47.51 -30.28 0.62
N VAL A 734 -47.55 -29.46 -0.44
CA VAL A 734 -48.68 -28.56 -0.72
C VAL A 734 -49.88 -29.32 -1.26
N LYS A 735 -49.69 -30.19 -2.26
CA LYS A 735 -50.80 -30.89 -2.95
C LYS A 735 -51.47 -32.00 -2.16
N GLN A 736 -50.74 -32.63 -1.22
CA GLN A 736 -51.25 -33.77 -0.45
C GLN A 736 -51.60 -33.38 0.99
N GLY A 737 -51.60 -32.07 1.30
CA GLY A 737 -52.10 -31.51 2.53
C GLY A 737 -53.61 -31.25 2.50
N SER A 738 -54.22 -31.09 3.68
CA SER A 738 -55.54 -30.49 3.85
C SER A 738 -55.39 -28.97 4.05
N GLU A 739 -56.48 -28.19 3.93
CA GLU A 739 -56.47 -26.72 4.18
C GLU A 739 -55.85 -26.32 5.54
N HIS A 740 -55.72 -27.26 6.48
CA HIS A 740 -55.20 -27.03 7.83
C HIS A 740 -53.85 -27.72 8.13
N CYS A 741 -53.41 -28.69 7.33
CA CYS A 741 -52.20 -29.49 7.57
C CYS A 741 -51.48 -29.87 6.26
N LEU A 742 -50.17 -29.59 6.17
CA LEU A 742 -49.33 -29.98 5.02
C LEU A 742 -48.98 -31.48 5.03
N GLY A 743 -48.79 -32.07 3.85
CA GLY A 743 -48.43 -33.48 3.68
C GLY A 743 -46.95 -33.79 3.96
N PHE A 744 -46.45 -33.48 5.16
CA PHE A 744 -45.03 -33.58 5.55
C PHE A 744 -44.37 -34.93 5.23
N GLU A 745 -45.04 -36.03 5.54
CA GLU A 745 -44.53 -37.39 5.35
C GLU A 745 -44.16 -37.70 3.89
N ASN A 746 -44.96 -37.22 2.94
CA ASN A 746 -44.75 -37.50 1.52
C ASN A 746 -43.57 -36.72 0.93
N GLY A 747 -43.33 -35.50 1.43
CA GLY A 747 -42.15 -34.70 1.09
C GLY A 747 -40.87 -35.33 1.66
N VAL A 748 -40.89 -35.71 2.95
CA VAL A 748 -39.78 -36.38 3.64
C VAL A 748 -39.43 -37.71 2.97
N HIS A 749 -40.42 -38.54 2.64
CA HIS A 749 -40.19 -39.82 1.96
C HIS A 749 -39.55 -39.64 0.58
N HIS A 750 -39.94 -38.59 -0.17
CA HIS A 750 -39.31 -38.28 -1.45
C HIS A 750 -37.86 -37.83 -1.29
N LEU A 751 -37.56 -36.94 -0.32
CA LEU A 751 -36.21 -36.46 -0.08
C LEU A 751 -35.29 -37.56 0.48
N ARG A 752 -35.77 -38.47 1.33
CA ARG A 752 -34.99 -39.65 1.77
C ARG A 752 -34.56 -40.51 0.57
N LYS A 753 -35.47 -40.76 -0.38
CA LYS A 753 -35.14 -41.45 -1.64
C LYS A 753 -34.15 -40.66 -2.51
N ALA A 754 -34.36 -39.35 -2.65
CA ALA A 754 -33.47 -38.49 -3.43
C ALA A 754 -32.07 -38.41 -2.82
N LEU A 755 -31.96 -38.42 -1.48
CA LEU A 755 -30.68 -38.40 -0.77
C LEU A 755 -29.84 -39.66 -1.03
N HIS A 756 -30.48 -40.83 -1.20
CA HIS A 756 -29.76 -42.04 -1.60
C HIS A 756 -29.13 -41.92 -3.01
N MET A 757 -29.78 -41.17 -3.91
CA MET A 757 -29.26 -40.93 -5.26
C MET A 757 -28.22 -39.79 -5.27
N PHE A 758 -28.36 -38.80 -4.39
CA PHE A 758 -27.51 -37.61 -4.31
C PHE A 758 -27.01 -37.37 -2.88
N PRO A 759 -26.13 -38.25 -2.36
CA PRO A 759 -25.72 -38.20 -0.96
C PRO A 759 -25.00 -36.90 -0.62
N ASN A 760 -24.18 -36.35 -1.52
CA ASN A 760 -23.36 -35.17 -1.24
C ASN A 760 -24.10 -33.83 -1.44
N SER A 761 -25.39 -33.84 -1.78
CA SER A 761 -26.14 -32.59 -2.01
C SER A 761 -26.49 -31.92 -0.68
N VAL A 762 -25.81 -30.82 -0.37
CA VAL A 762 -26.09 -29.98 0.81
C VAL A 762 -27.54 -29.47 0.80
N LEU A 763 -28.08 -29.16 -0.38
CA LEU A 763 -29.41 -28.59 -0.56
C LEU A 763 -30.53 -29.58 -0.16
N ILE A 764 -30.43 -30.84 -0.62
CA ILE A 764 -31.39 -31.91 -0.25
C ILE A 764 -31.28 -32.21 1.24
N ARG A 765 -30.05 -32.30 1.76
CA ARG A 765 -29.78 -32.60 3.17
C ARG A 765 -30.34 -31.53 4.09
N ASN A 766 -30.12 -30.26 3.78
CA ASN A 766 -30.63 -29.14 4.58
C ASN A 766 -32.16 -29.04 4.52
N LEU A 767 -32.78 -29.24 3.34
CA LEU A 767 -34.24 -29.25 3.22
C LEU A 767 -34.87 -30.42 3.97
N LEU A 768 -34.28 -31.62 3.89
CA LEU A 768 -34.73 -32.79 4.64
C LEU A 768 -34.61 -32.55 6.14
N GLY A 769 -33.48 -32.00 6.60
CA GLY A 769 -33.29 -31.64 8.02
C GLY A 769 -34.35 -30.65 8.52
N TYR A 770 -34.68 -29.64 7.72
CA TYR A 770 -35.76 -28.70 8.04
C TYR A 770 -37.14 -29.36 8.13
N LEU A 771 -37.48 -30.24 7.18
CA LEU A 771 -38.78 -30.92 7.19
C LEU A 771 -38.92 -31.91 8.36
N LEU A 772 -37.82 -32.57 8.76
CA LEU A 772 -37.77 -33.44 9.93
C LEU A 772 -37.83 -32.67 11.27
N LEU A 773 -37.36 -31.41 11.31
CA LEU A 773 -37.52 -30.54 12.49
C LEU A 773 -38.93 -29.96 12.62
N SER A 774 -39.68 -29.90 11.51
CA SER A 774 -41.04 -29.36 11.48
C SER A 774 -42.13 -30.42 11.61
N SER A 775 -41.79 -31.72 11.56
CA SER A 775 -42.68 -32.79 12.00
C SER A 775 -42.79 -32.78 13.53
N GLN A 776 -43.99 -33.07 14.06
CA GLN A 776 -44.26 -33.07 15.51
C GLN A 776 -43.66 -34.30 16.24
N GLU A 777 -42.85 -35.12 15.56
CA GLU A 777 -42.31 -36.37 16.06
C GLU A 777 -40.92 -36.16 16.66
N GLY A 778 -40.77 -36.42 17.97
CA GLY A 778 -39.51 -36.20 18.68
C GLY A 778 -38.34 -37.10 18.24
N GLU A 779 -38.61 -38.21 17.55
CA GLU A 779 -37.58 -39.15 17.06
C GLU A 779 -36.78 -38.62 15.85
N ASP A 780 -37.35 -37.68 15.10
CA ASP A 780 -36.75 -37.15 13.87
C ASP A 780 -35.68 -36.06 14.13
N ALA A 781 -35.58 -35.53 15.35
CA ALA A 781 -34.65 -34.47 15.71
C ALA A 781 -33.16 -34.87 15.58
N HIS A 782 -32.82 -36.12 15.95
CA HIS A 782 -31.46 -36.63 15.80
C HIS A 782 -31.10 -36.89 14.33
N SER A 783 -32.07 -37.34 13.54
CA SER A 783 -31.92 -37.52 12.09
C SER A 783 -31.74 -36.17 11.39
N ALA A 784 -32.47 -35.14 11.81
CA ALA A 784 -32.37 -33.79 11.27
C ALA A 784 -31.00 -33.15 11.53
N SER A 785 -30.45 -33.30 12.75
CA SER A 785 -29.13 -32.75 13.10
C SER A 785 -27.99 -33.36 12.28
N ARG A 786 -28.13 -34.63 11.85
CA ARG A 786 -27.16 -35.32 10.98
C ARG A 786 -27.32 -34.96 9.50
N CYS A 787 -28.45 -34.40 9.11
CA CYS A 787 -28.70 -33.93 7.76
C CYS A 787 -28.20 -32.49 7.57
N CYS A 788 -28.33 -31.61 8.56
CA CYS A 788 -27.89 -30.22 8.44
C CYS A 788 -26.36 -30.10 8.40
N ILE A 789 -25.82 -29.63 7.27
CA ILE A 789 -24.39 -29.29 7.12
C ILE A 789 -24.30 -27.76 6.99
N VAL A 790 -23.58 -27.14 7.92
CA VAL A 790 -23.29 -25.69 7.88
C VAL A 790 -21.97 -25.51 7.16
N ASP A 791 -22.01 -25.08 5.90
CA ASP A 791 -20.81 -24.64 5.20
C ASP A 791 -20.35 -23.29 5.75
N PRO A 792 -19.10 -23.16 6.23
CA PRO A 792 -18.58 -21.90 6.79
C PRO A 792 -18.32 -20.83 5.71
N SER A 793 -18.49 -21.15 4.43
CA SER A 793 -18.17 -20.26 3.30
C SER A 793 -19.30 -19.31 2.90
N HIS A 794 -20.51 -19.44 3.47
CA HIS A 794 -21.63 -18.57 3.13
C HIS A 794 -22.22 -17.82 4.34
N SER A 795 -21.94 -16.51 4.34
CA SER A 795 -22.57 -15.39 5.06
C SER A 795 -21.88 -14.97 6.38
N PRO A 796 -21.86 -13.66 6.74
CA PRO A 796 -22.91 -12.68 6.44
C PRO A 796 -22.45 -11.26 6.04
N ASN A 797 -23.31 -10.52 5.33
CA ASN A 797 -23.43 -9.05 5.47
C ASN A 797 -24.73 -8.59 4.80
N LYS A 798 -25.84 -8.69 5.53
CA LYS A 798 -26.99 -7.80 5.38
C LYS A 798 -27.52 -7.49 6.78
N GLU A 799 -27.23 -6.30 7.27
CA GLU A 799 -28.00 -5.70 8.35
C GLU A 799 -29.47 -5.66 7.91
N GLY A 800 -30.34 -6.31 8.69
CA GLY A 800 -31.79 -6.27 8.52
C GLY A 800 -32.47 -7.61 8.24
N SER A 801 -31.77 -8.64 7.80
CA SER A 801 -32.32 -9.99 7.71
C SER A 801 -31.33 -11.01 8.25
N LYS A 802 -31.60 -11.49 9.47
CA LYS A 802 -30.86 -12.58 10.14
C LYS A 802 -30.53 -13.67 9.12
N SER A 803 -29.29 -14.18 9.15
CA SER A 803 -28.89 -15.23 8.21
C SER A 803 -29.84 -16.43 8.35
N VAL A 804 -30.11 -17.12 7.25
CA VAL A 804 -30.95 -18.33 7.26
C VAL A 804 -30.40 -19.34 8.27
N PHE A 805 -29.08 -19.36 8.48
CA PHE A 805 -28.37 -20.16 9.47
C PHE A 805 -28.60 -19.74 10.93
N GLU A 806 -28.75 -18.45 11.23
CA GLU A 806 -29.07 -17.96 12.58
C GLU A 806 -30.54 -18.20 12.96
N ILE A 807 -31.44 -18.15 11.98
CA ILE A 807 -32.84 -18.54 12.17
C ILE A 807 -32.93 -20.07 12.38
N LEU A 808 -32.13 -20.85 11.66
CA LEU A 808 -32.01 -22.31 11.82
C LEU A 808 -31.36 -22.70 13.16
N GLY A 809 -30.32 -21.98 13.61
CA GLY A 809 -29.69 -22.18 14.92
C GLY A 809 -30.63 -21.80 16.07
N ALA A 810 -31.33 -20.67 15.96
CA ALA A 810 -32.30 -20.23 16.97
C ALA A 810 -33.54 -21.15 17.02
N GLY A 811 -33.98 -21.70 15.88
CA GLY A 811 -35.08 -22.68 15.80
C GLY A 811 -34.71 -24.04 16.40
N ALA A 812 -33.52 -24.56 16.10
CA ALA A 812 -33.02 -25.80 16.70
C ALA A 812 -32.82 -25.69 18.21
N VAL A 813 -32.33 -24.55 18.70
CA VAL A 813 -32.19 -24.26 20.14
C VAL A 813 -33.56 -24.05 20.82
N ALA A 814 -34.54 -23.45 20.13
CA ALA A 814 -35.91 -23.31 20.63
C ALA A 814 -36.63 -24.65 20.79
N CYS A 815 -36.41 -25.61 19.88
CA CYS A 815 -36.94 -26.98 20.01
C CYS A 815 -36.16 -27.82 21.05
N PHE A 816 -34.88 -27.53 21.29
CA PHE A 816 -34.10 -28.16 22.36
C PHE A 816 -34.50 -27.65 23.75
N ALA A 817 -34.93 -26.39 23.87
CA ALA A 817 -35.36 -25.78 25.13
C ALA A 817 -36.81 -26.15 25.54
N SER A 818 -37.67 -26.53 24.60
CA SER A 818 -39.06 -26.94 24.89
C SER A 818 -39.19 -28.37 25.43
N SER A 819 -38.15 -29.20 25.29
CA SER A 819 -38.12 -30.59 25.79
C SER A 819 -37.52 -30.74 27.20
N MET A 820 -36.95 -29.68 27.79
CA MET A 820 -36.40 -29.72 29.15
C MET A 820 -37.06 -28.67 30.04
N SER A 821 -37.95 -29.15 30.90
CA SER A 821 -38.65 -28.43 31.95
C SER A 821 -37.71 -27.97 33.08
N ASN A 822 -36.83 -26.99 32.84
CA ASN A 822 -36.21 -26.24 33.94
C ASN A 822 -35.94 -24.78 33.58
N LYS A 823 -36.68 -23.88 34.24
CA LYS A 823 -36.58 -22.42 34.12
C LYS A 823 -35.30 -21.91 34.78
N LYS A 824 -34.30 -21.46 34.02
CA LYS A 824 -33.28 -20.52 34.57
C LYS A 824 -32.49 -19.64 33.59
N PHE A 825 -32.87 -19.54 32.31
CA PHE A 825 -32.28 -18.54 31.41
C PHE A 825 -33.36 -17.85 30.57
N SER A 826 -33.39 -16.51 30.63
CA SER A 826 -34.24 -15.65 29.79
C SER A 826 -33.36 -14.79 28.90
N PHE A 827 -33.58 -14.83 27.57
CA PHE A 827 -33.08 -13.84 26.62
C PHE A 827 -34.25 -13.13 25.91
N PRO A 828 -34.12 -11.84 25.51
CA PRO A 828 -35.26 -10.95 25.34
C PRO A 828 -35.76 -10.72 23.89
N THR A 829 -35.54 -11.65 22.94
CA THR A 829 -35.72 -11.32 21.49
C THR A 829 -36.75 -12.10 20.68
N CYS A 830 -37.61 -12.93 21.29
CA CYS A 830 -38.73 -13.56 20.57
C CYS A 830 -40.08 -12.96 21.00
N ARG A 831 -40.64 -12.08 20.17
CA ARG A 831 -41.98 -11.49 20.35
C ARG A 831 -43.11 -12.25 19.64
N TYR A 832 -42.83 -13.34 18.90
CA TYR A 832 -43.87 -14.03 18.13
C TYR A 832 -44.20 -15.40 18.70
N PRO A 833 -45.47 -15.65 19.09
CA PRO A 833 -45.95 -16.96 19.50
C PRO A 833 -46.07 -17.89 18.29
N CYS A 834 -45.91 -19.20 18.53
CA CYS A 834 -46.09 -20.25 17.53
C CYS A 834 -47.54 -20.24 17.03
N MET A 835 -47.74 -20.06 15.72
CA MET A 835 -49.06 -19.92 15.09
C MET A 835 -49.53 -21.21 14.43
N SER A 836 -50.83 -21.49 14.53
CA SER A 836 -51.55 -22.61 13.93
C SER A 836 -51.59 -22.61 12.39
N GLY A 837 -51.57 -23.81 11.79
CA GLY A 837 -51.98 -24.23 10.43
C GLY A 837 -51.87 -23.20 9.28
N LEU A 838 -52.83 -22.29 9.18
CA LEU A 838 -52.94 -21.26 8.13
C LEU A 838 -51.71 -20.34 8.03
N GLY A 839 -51.08 -20.00 9.16
CA GLY A 839 -49.89 -19.15 9.18
C GLY A 839 -48.65 -19.85 8.59
N ALA A 840 -48.56 -21.18 8.74
CA ALA A 840 -47.45 -21.98 8.23
C ALA A 840 -47.51 -22.16 6.71
N ILE A 841 -48.73 -22.33 6.15
CA ILE A 841 -48.96 -22.39 4.70
C ILE A 841 -48.66 -21.04 4.05
N GLN A 842 -49.11 -19.93 4.64
CA GLN A 842 -48.78 -18.59 4.15
C GLN A 842 -47.27 -18.28 4.26
N GLN A 843 -46.61 -18.71 5.33
CA GLN A 843 -45.14 -18.60 5.46
C GLN A 843 -44.42 -19.48 4.44
N LEU A 844 -44.82 -20.73 4.20
CA LEU A 844 -44.23 -21.60 3.18
C LEU A 844 -44.46 -21.08 1.77
N GLN A 845 -45.62 -20.52 1.46
CA GLN A 845 -45.86 -19.80 0.21
C GLN A 845 -44.96 -18.56 0.12
N LYS A 846 -44.74 -17.85 1.24
CA LYS A 846 -43.80 -16.72 1.32
C LYS A 846 -42.34 -17.15 1.15
N TYR A 847 -41.94 -18.30 1.71
CA TYR A 847 -40.62 -18.91 1.54
C TYR A 847 -40.42 -19.50 0.15
N HIS A 848 -41.46 -20.07 -0.47
CA HIS A 848 -41.43 -20.54 -1.86
C HIS A 848 -41.37 -19.36 -2.83
N ASN A 849 -42.09 -18.27 -2.53
CA ASN A 849 -41.95 -16.98 -3.21
C ASN A 849 -40.56 -16.38 -3.01
N LEU A 850 -39.96 -16.49 -1.81
CA LEU A 850 -38.57 -16.10 -1.55
C LEU A 850 -37.57 -17.00 -2.30
N PHE A 851 -37.82 -18.29 -2.40
CA PHE A 851 -37.01 -19.26 -3.13
C PHE A 851 -37.08 -19.00 -4.64
N LEU A 852 -38.27 -18.66 -5.15
CA LEU A 852 -38.53 -18.16 -6.52
C LEU A 852 -37.94 -16.75 -6.79
N LEU A 853 -37.62 -15.99 -5.74
CA LEU A 853 -36.97 -14.67 -5.79
C LEU A 853 -35.44 -14.77 -5.67
N CYS A 854 -34.93 -15.78 -4.96
CA CYS A 854 -33.51 -16.09 -4.82
C CYS A 854 -32.96 -16.93 -6.00
N LEU A 855 -33.83 -17.59 -6.78
CA LEU A 855 -33.57 -18.27 -8.05
C LEU A 855 -34.06 -17.45 -9.24
#